data_AF-A0A552L5M5-F1
#
_entry.id   AF-A0A552L5M5-F1
#
_cell.length_a   1.000
_cell.length_b   1.000
_cell.length_c   1.000
_cell.angle_alpha   90.00
_cell.angle_beta   90.00
_cell.angle_gamma   90.00
#
_symmetry.space_group_name_H-M   'P 1'
#
loop_
_entity.id
_entity.type
_entity.pdbx_description
1 polymer ?
#
loop_
_entity_poly.entity_id
_entity_poly.type
_entity_poly.pdbx_seq_one_letter_code
_entity_poly.pdbx_strand_id
1 'polypeptide(L)'
;MTQTLPTPELIDKFITFVKGRGWDLDSYQIADSLWWYVLTQEEEGKPQTPTEPREEKEETPTAKNPSQESKNKTQESPAPSDEVPLIRETEAQKQPEKIGADTLPISLPSAKFWRETRKLGRAVRPLIQKIDSATQRQINLNSTVQKSAEYSIGKKDGSLALIPVYQAQKVRSLEVVLLIEEWASMVFWKEMAGEIRDWLEQIGAFRDVKLYRIGWDEDRQNLAIRTYSNDTCSIHPKDLIHPRGERLILFYSDCTSPDWYQGRYNQALQDWGKHQIVTLLSPFPEAMWERTALSRGWFVSLVNQIPRKPSQNWRFTSIPLLLQIEKEEENQHILRETIQKTYFPLPTISLTPSSLKAWALVVSGDSNATCAGVLLEKSPQNREIPATISPEMSGKQALELFASTASPLAWELLKKLAAAPVNLPIIRLIQSKLLSASNPLNIAEVILSGFLKVYLGGEPVKWDKGGKFNFHTPPNSLDFEFDDEVRELLLTELGNSRALEVIFVLSEYIAQKLNLSTTTFFGLILTNPQVLLGKEAANLVRAFAKVSAKVFQKLGEAKYQEISQKLQSMVDSPPPPPVEEKWLRKYKTVTIAKVKELTRGEEILFQLLKDRLKDFSVEDGELYQRLRLTPEQLKILASEEITAETMPVQFREVLDNTEEEIITEKFNLTLFKSETVFVDETGQITAKEPVRAFYFEENPPSLKMLYIPSGEFWMGTEAEEIARLVEKYNRDWFQRESPRHLVKIAPFYLSQAPITQAQWLYIAQREDLKVERDLNPEPSYFKGSTNPVEEVSWLDAVEFCQRLSKMTKKQYRLPSEAEWEYACRAGTTTPFHFGATLTSNLANYDARKRFAREPAGEYRQQTTPVGQFPPNGFGLYDMHGNVWEWCQDDFQENYQGAPRDGSAWQEKSKKQQNQAKKALRGGSWFDNPYNCRSAYRHYNYRRDYNFSDFGFRVVCGAGRTL
;
A
#
# COMPACT_ATOMS: atom_id res chain seq x y z
N MET A 1 -9.62 35.88 12.17
CA MET A 1 -9.91 35.33 13.50
C MET A 1 -8.96 35.95 14.49
N THR A 2 -9.46 36.41 15.64
CA THR A 2 -8.64 36.94 16.74
C THR A 2 -8.28 35.80 17.68
N GLN A 3 -7.03 35.31 17.61
CA GLN A 3 -6.54 34.28 18.52
C GLN A 3 -6.48 34.85 19.95
N THR A 4 -7.21 34.25 20.87
CA THR A 4 -7.11 34.54 22.31
C THR A 4 -5.82 33.94 22.85
N LEU A 5 -4.91 34.80 23.32
CA LEU A 5 -3.68 34.38 23.99
C LEU A 5 -4.00 33.63 25.30
N PRO A 6 -3.17 32.64 25.70
CA PRO A 6 -3.35 31.92 26.96
C PRO A 6 -3.21 32.89 28.15
N THR A 7 -4.04 32.70 29.18
CA THR A 7 -4.03 33.58 30.36
C THR A 7 -2.78 33.34 31.22
N PRO A 8 -2.26 34.37 31.93
CA PRO A 8 -1.08 34.22 32.78
C PRO A 8 -1.20 33.10 33.82
N GLU A 9 -2.40 32.92 34.41
CA GLU A 9 -2.68 31.86 35.38
C GLU A 9 -2.57 30.44 34.80
N LEU A 10 -2.84 30.26 33.51
CA LEU A 10 -2.66 28.98 32.82
C LEU A 10 -1.17 28.68 32.65
N ILE A 11 -0.39 29.69 32.29
CA ILE A 11 1.06 29.60 32.10
C ILE A 11 1.73 29.25 33.44
N ASP A 12 1.36 29.91 34.54
CA ASP A 12 1.91 29.63 35.88
C ASP A 12 1.53 28.21 36.39
N LYS A 13 0.31 27.74 36.10
CA LYS A 13 -0.08 26.34 36.41
C LYS A 13 0.73 25.34 35.59
N PHE A 14 0.96 25.60 34.31
CA PHE A 14 1.76 24.73 33.44
C PHE A 14 3.23 24.68 33.90
N ILE A 15 3.85 25.82 34.20
CA ILE A 15 5.22 25.89 34.73
C ILE A 15 5.34 25.16 36.08
N THR A 16 4.35 25.30 36.97
CA THR A 16 4.31 24.56 38.24
C THR A 16 4.18 23.05 38.02
N PHE A 17 3.36 22.60 37.08
CA PHE A 17 3.21 21.18 36.74
C PHE A 17 4.50 20.57 36.18
N VAL A 18 5.14 21.26 35.22
CA VAL A 18 6.42 20.86 34.59
C VAL A 18 7.52 20.72 35.66
N LYS A 19 7.67 21.73 36.54
CA LYS A 19 8.61 21.68 37.66
C LYS A 19 8.28 20.57 38.66
N GLY A 20 7.01 20.33 38.96
CA GLY A 20 6.55 19.24 39.83
C GLY A 20 6.80 17.83 39.29
N ARG A 21 7.08 17.69 37.99
CA ARG A 21 7.50 16.42 37.35
C ARG A 21 9.01 16.32 37.12
N GLY A 22 9.78 17.33 37.50
CA GLY A 22 11.24 17.34 37.29
C GLY A 22 11.65 17.46 35.81
N TRP A 23 10.77 18.01 34.96
CA TRP A 23 11.06 18.22 33.55
C TRP A 23 11.73 19.58 33.35
N ASP A 24 12.90 19.58 32.70
CA ASP A 24 13.64 20.79 32.34
C ASP A 24 13.35 21.13 30.86
N LEU A 25 12.31 21.93 30.63
CA LEU A 25 11.84 22.33 29.30
C LEU A 25 12.31 23.75 28.98
N ASP A 26 12.77 23.96 27.74
CA ASP A 26 13.18 25.29 27.27
C ASP A 26 11.98 26.20 26.90
N SER A 27 12.27 27.48 26.66
CA SER A 27 11.25 28.48 26.33
C SER A 27 10.47 28.22 25.05
N TYR A 28 11.05 27.51 24.07
CA TYR A 28 10.37 27.14 22.83
C TYR A 28 9.45 25.94 23.05
N GLN A 29 9.91 24.92 23.78
CA GLN A 29 9.11 23.74 24.13
C GLN A 29 7.88 24.12 24.98
N ILE A 30 8.03 25.08 25.89
CA ILE A 30 6.91 25.66 26.66
C ILE A 30 5.94 26.41 25.74
N ALA A 31 6.45 27.21 24.79
CA ALA A 31 5.62 27.95 23.84
C ALA A 31 4.83 27.02 22.90
N ASP A 32 5.47 26.00 22.34
CA ASP A 32 4.83 25.01 21.45
C ASP A 32 3.76 24.21 22.20
N SER A 33 4.01 23.82 23.46
CA SER A 33 3.03 23.11 24.29
C SER A 33 1.79 23.96 24.57
N LEU A 34 1.97 25.25 24.89
CA LEU A 34 0.87 26.19 25.11
C LEU A 34 0.11 26.51 23.81
N TRP A 35 0.82 26.59 22.68
CA TRP A 35 0.21 26.79 21.36
C TRP A 35 -0.67 25.60 20.95
N TRP A 36 -0.22 24.37 21.23
CA TRP A 36 -0.99 23.15 20.97
C TRP A 36 -2.26 23.05 21.83
N TYR A 37 -2.19 23.53 23.07
CA TYR A 37 -3.37 23.62 23.95
C TYR A 37 -4.41 24.63 23.43
N VAL A 38 -3.97 25.81 22.94
CA VAL A 38 -4.89 26.80 22.34
C VAL A 38 -5.58 26.25 21.09
N LEU A 39 -4.87 25.48 20.26
CA LEU A 39 -5.43 24.83 19.06
C LEU A 39 -6.49 23.77 19.36
N THR A 40 -6.36 23.02 20.46
CA THR A 40 -7.32 21.96 20.82
C THR A 40 -8.59 22.49 21.48
N GLN A 41 -8.52 23.65 22.15
CA GLN A 41 -9.72 24.30 22.70
C GLN A 41 -10.66 24.86 21.63
N GLU A 42 -10.24 25.01 20.36
CA GLU A 42 -11.14 25.38 19.26
C GLU A 42 -12.05 24.21 18.79
N GLU A 43 -11.72 22.94 19.09
CA GLU A 43 -12.56 21.79 18.70
C GLU A 43 -13.69 21.48 19.69
N GLU A 44 -13.50 21.75 20.99
CA GLU A 44 -14.52 21.52 22.04
C GLU A 44 -15.65 22.57 22.03
N GLY A 45 -15.48 23.68 21.31
CA GLY A 45 -16.38 24.85 21.32
C GLY A 45 -17.70 24.74 20.54
N LYS A 46 -18.11 23.55 20.06
CA LYS A 46 -19.40 23.37 19.36
C LYS A 46 -20.50 22.93 20.33
N PRO A 47 -21.63 23.66 20.44
CA PRO A 47 -22.66 23.35 21.42
C PRO A 47 -23.40 22.05 21.06
N GLN A 48 -23.43 21.11 22.00
CA GLN A 48 -24.35 19.97 21.97
C GLN A 48 -25.75 20.44 22.37
N THR A 49 -26.77 19.99 21.65
CA THR A 49 -28.18 20.29 21.93
C THR A 49 -28.63 19.51 23.19
N PRO A 50 -29.41 20.11 24.13
CA PRO A 50 -29.79 19.41 25.37
C PRO A 50 -30.83 18.33 25.13
N THR A 51 -30.64 17.16 25.75
CA THR A 51 -31.63 16.08 25.80
C THR A 51 -32.53 16.26 27.02
N GLU A 52 -33.81 16.57 26.82
CA GLU A 52 -34.81 16.52 27.91
C GLU A 52 -35.28 15.07 28.18
N PRO A 53 -35.64 14.71 29.43
CA PRO A 53 -35.96 13.33 29.81
C PRO A 53 -37.47 13.00 29.85
N ARG A 54 -37.78 11.75 29.44
CA ARG A 54 -38.96 10.92 29.83
C ARG A 54 -40.38 11.47 29.59
N GLU A 55 -41.19 10.65 28.93
CA GLU A 55 -42.30 9.95 29.63
C GLU A 55 -42.73 8.67 28.88
N GLU A 56 -43.13 7.64 29.63
CA GLU A 56 -43.75 6.42 29.11
C GLU A 56 -45.27 6.60 29.03
N LYS A 57 -45.93 6.03 28.01
CA LYS A 57 -47.32 5.57 28.12
C LYS A 57 -47.67 4.53 27.07
N GLU A 58 -48.39 3.51 27.53
CA GLU A 58 -48.96 2.43 26.74
C GLU A 58 -50.20 2.91 25.97
N GLU A 59 -50.47 2.35 24.80
CA GLU A 59 -51.62 1.46 24.55
C GLU A 59 -51.72 1.08 23.05
N THR A 60 -52.34 -0.07 22.79
CA THR A 60 -52.59 -0.61 21.44
C THR A 60 -54.09 -0.47 21.07
N PRO A 61 -54.66 -1.25 20.15
CA PRO A 61 -54.74 -0.93 18.73
C PRO A 61 -56.19 -0.71 18.25
N THR A 62 -56.42 -0.20 17.03
CA THR A 62 -57.69 -0.48 16.31
C THR A 62 -57.54 -0.36 14.80
N ALA A 63 -58.28 -1.22 14.08
CA ALA A 63 -58.28 -1.32 12.63
C ALA A 63 -59.48 -0.58 12.00
N LYS A 64 -59.33 -0.18 10.72
CA LYS A 64 -60.28 -0.49 9.63
C LYS A 64 -59.84 0.05 8.26
N ASN A 65 -59.71 -0.87 7.31
CA ASN A 65 -59.99 -0.67 5.88
C ASN A 65 -61.51 -0.87 5.63
N PRO A 66 -62.09 -0.74 4.41
CA PRO A 66 -61.53 -0.40 3.09
C PRO A 66 -62.40 0.60 2.24
N SER A 67 -62.06 0.74 0.94
CA SER A 67 -62.99 0.89 -0.23
C SER A 67 -63.80 2.20 -0.39
N GLN A 68 -64.18 2.69 -1.59
CA GLN A 68 -63.82 2.42 -3.01
C GLN A 68 -64.41 3.54 -3.91
N GLU A 69 -63.95 3.63 -5.17
CA GLU A 69 -64.71 4.10 -6.37
C GLU A 69 -65.27 5.55 -6.43
N SER A 70 -65.69 6.10 -7.57
CA SER A 70 -65.25 6.01 -8.98
C SER A 70 -66.01 7.07 -9.82
N LYS A 71 -65.41 7.62 -10.90
CA LYS A 71 -65.95 7.61 -12.29
C LYS A 71 -65.35 8.67 -13.23
N ASN A 72 -65.05 8.17 -14.44
CA ASN A 72 -64.60 8.89 -15.63
C ASN A 72 -65.67 9.83 -16.22
N LYS A 73 -65.22 10.73 -17.12
CA LYS A 73 -65.86 10.94 -18.42
C LYS A 73 -64.81 11.24 -19.50
N THR A 74 -65.12 10.82 -20.73
CA THR A 74 -64.24 10.81 -21.91
C THR A 74 -65.00 11.41 -23.11
N GLN A 75 -64.32 11.61 -24.25
CA GLN A 75 -64.73 12.23 -25.54
C GLN A 75 -64.23 13.69 -25.67
N GLU A 76 -63.70 14.15 -26.81
CA GLU A 76 -63.73 13.62 -28.19
C GLU A 76 -62.53 14.11 -29.04
N SER A 77 -62.19 13.41 -30.13
CA SER A 77 -61.20 13.84 -31.16
C SER A 77 -61.89 13.96 -32.53
N PRO A 78 -61.32 14.73 -33.49
CA PRO A 78 -60.70 14.04 -34.64
C PRO A 78 -59.46 14.72 -35.25
N ALA A 79 -58.71 13.94 -36.05
CA ALA A 79 -57.53 14.29 -36.86
C ALA A 79 -57.96 14.47 -38.36
N PRO A 80 -57.17 14.19 -39.44
CA PRO A 80 -55.75 13.81 -39.63
C PRO A 80 -54.90 15.06 -40.03
N SER A 81 -53.83 15.11 -40.83
CA SER A 81 -53.04 14.16 -41.67
C SER A 81 -51.70 14.81 -42.05
N ASP A 82 -50.58 14.13 -42.34
CA ASP A 82 -50.09 12.75 -42.11
C ASP A 82 -48.57 12.76 -42.42
N GLU A 83 -47.72 12.00 -41.71
CA GLU A 83 -46.28 11.86 -42.04
C GLU A 83 -45.73 10.43 -41.77
N VAL A 84 -44.69 10.07 -42.52
CA VAL A 84 -44.16 8.75 -42.91
C VAL A 84 -43.83 7.76 -41.75
N PRO A 85 -43.91 6.41 -41.95
CA PRO A 85 -44.03 5.44 -40.85
C PRO A 85 -42.74 5.04 -40.12
N LEU A 86 -42.93 4.57 -38.88
CA LEU A 86 -41.96 3.88 -38.02
C LEU A 86 -41.18 2.77 -38.75
N ILE A 87 -39.86 2.76 -38.57
CA ILE A 87 -39.07 1.53 -38.67
C ILE A 87 -39.29 0.73 -37.38
N ARG A 88 -39.55 -0.58 -37.55
CA ARG A 88 -39.95 -1.51 -36.48
C ARG A 88 -38.99 -1.52 -35.31
N GLU A 89 -39.53 -1.36 -34.10
CA GLU A 89 -38.96 -1.98 -32.91
C GLU A 89 -38.98 -3.50 -33.10
N THR A 90 -37.80 -4.11 -33.24
CA THR A 90 -37.64 -5.53 -32.92
C THR A 90 -37.43 -5.69 -31.43
N GLU A 91 -38.53 -5.84 -30.69
CA GLU A 91 -38.48 -6.47 -29.37
C GLU A 91 -37.92 -7.89 -29.51
N ALA A 92 -36.67 -8.09 -29.09
CA ALA A 92 -36.24 -9.25 -28.30
C ALA A 92 -34.73 -9.20 -28.04
N GLN A 93 -34.31 -8.61 -26.92
CA GLN A 93 -33.38 -9.24 -25.97
C GLN A 93 -33.20 -8.38 -24.71
N LYS A 94 -33.33 -9.05 -23.56
CA LYS A 94 -33.09 -8.63 -22.16
C LYS A 94 -32.63 -7.18 -21.93
N GLN A 95 -33.39 -6.44 -21.10
CA GLN A 95 -32.83 -5.31 -20.36
C GLN A 95 -31.54 -5.77 -19.66
N PRO A 96 -30.38 -5.11 -19.85
CA PRO A 96 -29.19 -5.41 -19.06
C PRO A 96 -29.47 -5.06 -17.60
N GLU A 97 -29.21 -6.01 -16.68
CA GLU A 97 -29.36 -5.77 -15.24
C GLU A 97 -28.52 -4.54 -14.83
N LYS A 98 -29.19 -3.56 -14.23
CA LYS A 98 -28.59 -2.27 -13.90
C LYS A 98 -27.53 -2.42 -12.81
N ILE A 99 -26.27 -2.15 -13.16
CA ILE A 99 -25.18 -2.00 -12.20
C ILE A 99 -25.14 -0.51 -11.82
N GLY A 100 -25.76 -0.17 -10.69
CA GLY A 100 -25.85 1.21 -10.21
C GLY A 100 -25.60 1.29 -8.70
N ALA A 101 -24.85 2.32 -8.29
CA ALA A 101 -24.51 2.67 -6.91
C ALA A 101 -23.78 1.56 -6.10
N ASP A 102 -22.46 1.50 -6.26
CA ASP A 102 -21.57 1.85 -5.14
C ASP A 102 -20.15 2.10 -5.66
N THR A 103 -19.54 3.22 -5.25
CA THR A 103 -18.24 3.68 -5.76
C THR A 103 -17.11 3.24 -4.83
N LEU A 104 -16.09 2.59 -5.41
CA LEU A 104 -14.97 2.02 -4.64
C LEU A 104 -14.20 3.12 -3.88
N PRO A 105 -14.17 3.10 -2.54
CA PRO A 105 -13.60 4.18 -1.73
C PRO A 105 -12.07 4.05 -1.58
N ILE A 106 -11.33 3.86 -2.67
CA ILE A 106 -9.86 3.84 -2.63
C ILE A 106 -9.28 4.70 -3.76
N SER A 107 -8.70 5.83 -3.37
CA SER A 107 -7.75 6.55 -4.21
C SER A 107 -6.49 5.71 -4.38
N LEU A 108 -6.23 5.22 -5.59
CA LEU A 108 -4.86 4.87 -5.97
C LEU A 108 -4.02 6.14 -5.86
N PRO A 109 -2.79 6.11 -5.28
CA PRO A 109 -1.91 7.27 -5.28
C PRO A 109 -1.77 7.78 -6.71
N SER A 110 -2.26 8.98 -6.99
CA SER A 110 -2.02 9.62 -8.27
C SER A 110 -0.50 9.77 -8.40
N ALA A 111 0.07 9.14 -9.42
CA ALA A 111 1.45 9.42 -9.78
C ALA A 111 1.47 10.91 -10.16
N LYS A 112 2.07 11.77 -9.31
CA LYS A 112 2.09 13.23 -9.49
C LYS A 112 2.27 13.54 -10.96
N PHE A 113 1.30 14.24 -11.55
CA PHE A 113 1.33 14.60 -12.97
C PHE A 113 2.64 15.35 -13.29
N TRP A 114 3.08 16.13 -12.31
CA TRP A 114 4.24 17.00 -12.35
C TRP A 114 5.54 16.29 -11.92
N ARG A 115 6.03 15.34 -12.73
CA ARG A 115 7.32 14.66 -12.45
C ARG A 115 8.55 15.60 -12.54
N GLU A 116 8.43 16.73 -13.26
CA GLU A 116 9.55 17.66 -13.53
C GLU A 116 9.37 19.08 -12.94
N THR A 117 8.73 19.21 -11.76
CA THR A 117 8.46 20.51 -11.09
C THR A 117 9.64 21.51 -11.12
N ARG A 118 10.88 21.03 -10.93
CA ARG A 118 12.10 21.87 -10.96
C ARG A 118 12.42 22.46 -12.33
N LYS A 119 12.14 21.76 -13.44
CA LYS A 119 12.30 22.30 -14.80
C LYS A 119 11.17 23.26 -15.13
N LEU A 120 9.95 22.96 -14.69
CA LEU A 120 8.76 23.81 -14.88
C LEU A 120 8.90 25.14 -14.10
N GLY A 121 9.37 25.12 -12.85
CA GLY A 121 9.70 26.32 -12.09
C GLY A 121 10.83 27.17 -12.71
N ARG A 122 11.78 26.54 -13.44
CA ARG A 122 12.77 27.26 -14.25
C ARG A 122 12.16 27.89 -15.51
N ALA A 123 11.17 27.24 -16.12
CA ALA A 123 10.49 27.74 -17.32
C ALA A 123 9.72 29.04 -17.05
N VAL A 124 8.98 29.12 -15.94
CA VAL A 124 8.21 30.32 -15.55
C VAL A 124 9.01 31.40 -14.80
N ARG A 125 10.31 31.19 -14.58
CA ARG A 125 11.20 32.16 -13.90
C ARG A 125 11.14 33.60 -14.47
N PRO A 126 10.97 33.84 -15.79
CA PRO A 126 10.82 35.19 -16.33
C PRO A 126 9.65 36.00 -15.72
N LEU A 127 8.59 35.33 -15.26
CA LEU A 127 7.42 35.95 -14.64
C LEU A 127 7.67 36.48 -13.22
N ILE A 128 8.81 36.12 -12.60
CA ILE A 128 9.16 36.44 -11.19
C ILE A 128 9.65 37.90 -11.08
N GLN A 129 8.90 38.84 -11.68
CA GLN A 129 9.21 40.27 -11.70
C GLN A 129 8.65 40.95 -10.45
N LYS A 130 9.38 41.92 -9.90
CA LYS A 130 8.90 42.77 -8.78
C LYS A 130 8.75 44.22 -9.24
N ILE A 131 7.59 44.80 -8.96
CA ILE A 131 7.28 46.22 -9.19
C ILE A 131 7.06 46.93 -7.87
N ASP A 132 7.16 48.25 -7.87
CA ASP A 132 6.77 49.08 -6.73
C ASP A 132 5.25 49.05 -6.56
N SER A 133 4.79 48.70 -5.36
CA SER A 133 3.35 48.69 -5.04
C SER A 133 2.82 50.12 -4.97
N ALA A 134 1.75 50.39 -5.72
CA ALA A 134 1.07 51.68 -5.68
C ALA A 134 0.30 51.93 -4.38
N THR A 135 0.04 50.88 -3.58
CA THR A 135 -0.78 50.95 -2.35
C THR A 135 0.00 50.53 -1.10
N GLN A 136 0.86 49.52 -1.18
CA GLN A 136 1.62 49.04 -0.02
C GLN A 136 2.94 49.80 0.13
N ARG A 137 3.19 50.29 1.35
CA ARG A 137 4.42 50.99 1.73
C ARG A 137 5.13 50.22 2.83
N GLN A 138 6.44 50.15 2.75
CA GLN A 138 7.32 49.58 3.77
C GLN A 138 8.24 50.67 4.31
N ILE A 139 8.72 50.53 5.55
CA ILE A 139 9.70 51.46 6.12
C ILE A 139 11.05 51.23 5.43
N ASN A 140 11.63 52.29 4.87
CA ASN A 140 13.03 52.30 4.46
C ASN A 140 13.86 52.52 5.72
N LEU A 141 14.44 51.44 6.26
CA LEU A 141 15.22 51.48 7.50
C LEU A 141 16.38 52.48 7.43
N ASN A 142 17.14 52.49 6.34
CA ASN A 142 18.31 53.36 6.20
C ASN A 142 17.92 54.85 6.17
N SER A 143 16.93 55.23 5.36
CA SER A 143 16.43 56.60 5.30
C SER A 143 15.70 57.02 6.57
N THR A 144 15.06 56.08 7.27
CA THR A 144 14.45 56.31 8.60
C THR A 144 15.52 56.62 9.64
N VAL A 145 16.58 55.81 9.72
CA VAL A 145 17.71 56.02 10.63
C VAL A 145 18.39 57.36 10.33
N GLN A 146 18.71 57.64 9.07
CA GLN A 146 19.35 58.90 8.67
C GLN A 146 18.48 60.11 9.04
N LYS A 147 17.20 60.13 8.65
CA LYS A 147 16.32 61.27 8.93
C LYS A 147 16.02 61.44 10.42
N SER A 148 15.96 60.35 11.17
CA SER A 148 15.83 60.36 12.64
C SER A 148 17.08 60.94 13.31
N ALA A 149 18.27 60.57 12.82
CA ALA A 149 19.55 61.11 13.31
C ALA A 149 19.67 62.61 13.00
N GLU A 150 19.46 63.01 11.75
CA GLU A 150 19.46 64.42 11.31
C GLU A 150 18.52 65.30 12.16
N TYR A 151 17.30 64.83 12.43
CA TYR A 151 16.31 65.57 13.23
C TYR A 151 16.57 65.54 14.74
N SER A 152 17.44 64.63 15.22
CA SER A 152 17.86 64.58 16.62
C SER A 152 19.09 65.49 16.88
N ILE A 153 19.87 65.80 15.84
CA ILE A 153 20.99 66.76 15.91
C ILE A 153 20.44 68.18 16.06
N GLY A 154 20.42 68.68 17.30
CA GLY A 154 19.95 70.03 17.65
C GLY A 154 18.97 70.07 18.83
N LYS A 155 18.43 68.92 19.25
CA LYS A 155 17.60 68.83 20.46
C LYS A 155 18.45 68.88 21.73
N LYS A 156 18.24 69.91 22.54
CA LYS A 156 18.97 70.14 23.80
C LYS A 156 18.66 69.13 24.92
N ASP A 157 17.60 68.33 24.78
CA ASP A 157 17.15 67.34 25.75
C ASP A 157 17.69 65.91 25.50
N GLY A 158 18.42 65.70 24.40
CA GLY A 158 18.93 64.38 24.01
C GLY A 158 17.85 63.39 23.53
N SER A 159 16.60 63.83 23.30
CA SER A 159 15.51 62.94 22.92
C SER A 159 15.58 62.51 21.44
N LEU A 160 15.67 61.19 21.20
CA LEU A 160 15.71 60.64 19.84
C LEU A 160 14.36 60.81 19.13
N ALA A 161 14.34 61.47 17.98
CA ALA A 161 13.13 61.63 17.17
C ALA A 161 13.07 60.53 16.08
N LEU A 162 12.28 59.48 16.30
CA LEU A 162 12.03 58.44 15.29
C LEU A 162 11.08 58.96 14.20
N ILE A 163 11.62 59.22 13.00
CA ILE A 163 10.87 59.70 11.83
C ILE A 163 10.85 58.60 10.76
N PRO A 164 9.78 57.78 10.68
CA PRO A 164 9.70 56.71 9.69
C PRO A 164 9.62 57.28 8.27
N VAL A 165 10.59 56.90 7.44
CA VAL A 165 10.60 57.19 6.00
C VAL A 165 10.07 55.95 5.28
N TYR A 166 8.95 56.12 4.60
CA TYR A 166 8.30 55.04 3.84
C TYR A 166 8.74 55.04 2.38
N GLN A 167 8.93 53.85 1.83
CA GLN A 167 9.10 53.60 0.40
C GLN A 167 8.05 52.61 -0.10
N ALA A 168 7.84 52.55 -1.42
CA ALA A 168 6.95 51.53 -1.99
C ALA A 168 7.46 50.11 -1.68
N GLN A 169 6.56 49.19 -1.38
CA GLN A 169 6.92 47.79 -1.17
C GLN A 169 7.07 47.08 -2.52
N LYS A 170 8.14 46.31 -2.71
CA LYS A 170 8.37 45.53 -3.94
C LYS A 170 7.49 44.28 -3.97
N VAL A 171 6.38 44.33 -4.70
CA VAL A 171 5.39 43.25 -4.87
C VAL A 171 5.54 42.58 -6.24
N ARG A 172 4.93 41.39 -6.45
CA ARG A 172 4.91 40.76 -7.78
C ARG A 172 4.10 41.60 -8.78
N SER A 173 4.45 41.49 -10.06
CA SER A 173 3.86 42.29 -11.14
C SER A 173 2.43 41.89 -11.54
N LEU A 174 2.02 40.65 -11.23
CA LEU A 174 0.74 40.06 -11.61
C LEU A 174 0.09 39.31 -10.44
N GLU A 175 -1.24 39.27 -10.39
CA GLU A 175 -2.02 38.18 -9.78
C GLU A 175 -2.47 37.20 -10.87
N VAL A 176 -2.80 35.95 -10.50
CA VAL A 176 -3.32 34.95 -11.45
C VAL A 176 -4.68 34.41 -11.00
N VAL A 177 -5.57 34.28 -11.97
CA VAL A 177 -6.83 33.53 -11.88
C VAL A 177 -6.67 32.26 -12.70
N LEU A 178 -6.73 31.10 -12.03
CA LEU A 178 -6.96 29.82 -12.69
C LEU A 178 -8.47 29.62 -12.80
N LEU A 179 -8.98 29.69 -14.02
CA LEU A 179 -10.40 29.54 -14.34
C LEU A 179 -10.60 28.16 -14.95
N ILE A 180 -11.35 27.26 -14.31
CA ILE A 180 -11.57 25.89 -14.77
C ILE A 180 -12.90 25.80 -15.50
N GLU A 181 -12.95 25.17 -16.67
CA GLU A 181 -14.21 24.86 -17.36
C GLU A 181 -15.06 23.82 -16.58
N GLU A 182 -16.36 24.10 -16.44
CA GLU A 182 -17.37 23.17 -15.90
C GLU A 182 -17.95 22.32 -17.04
N TRP A 183 -17.13 21.43 -17.58
CA TRP A 183 -17.57 20.42 -18.54
C TRP A 183 -17.29 19.00 -18.02
N ALA A 184 -18.09 18.02 -18.44
CA ALA A 184 -18.01 16.68 -17.87
C ALA A 184 -16.71 15.92 -18.21
N SER A 185 -15.96 16.33 -19.24
CA SER A 185 -14.60 15.81 -19.51
C SER A 185 -13.54 16.39 -18.56
N MET A 186 -13.81 17.56 -17.96
CA MET A 186 -12.91 18.19 -16.99
C MET A 186 -12.81 17.41 -15.68
N VAL A 187 -13.62 16.36 -15.49
CA VAL A 187 -13.47 15.38 -14.41
C VAL A 187 -12.10 14.71 -14.42
N PHE A 188 -11.58 14.33 -15.59
CA PHE A 188 -10.26 13.68 -15.73
C PHE A 188 -9.12 14.63 -15.35
N TRP A 189 -9.37 15.92 -15.52
CA TRP A 189 -8.43 17.02 -15.37
C TRP A 189 -8.51 17.70 -13.99
N LYS A 190 -9.55 17.41 -13.20
CA LYS A 190 -9.86 18.03 -11.90
C LYS A 190 -8.73 17.88 -10.87
N GLU A 191 -8.13 16.69 -10.75
CA GLU A 191 -6.97 16.46 -9.88
C GLU A 191 -5.76 17.29 -10.33
N MET A 192 -5.51 17.34 -11.65
CA MET A 192 -4.40 18.10 -12.23
C MET A 192 -4.60 19.62 -12.05
N ALA A 193 -5.83 20.12 -12.09
CA ALA A 193 -6.15 21.51 -11.82
C ALA A 193 -5.79 21.93 -10.38
N GLY A 194 -5.97 21.01 -9.42
CA GLY A 194 -5.46 21.15 -8.05
C GLY A 194 -3.93 21.24 -8.00
N GLU A 195 -3.23 20.28 -8.63
CA GLU A 195 -1.76 20.29 -8.73
C GLU A 195 -1.22 21.58 -9.39
N ILE A 196 -1.88 22.09 -10.44
CA ILE A 196 -1.55 23.36 -11.10
C ILE A 196 -1.68 24.53 -10.12
N ARG A 197 -2.78 24.62 -9.37
CA ARG A 197 -3.03 25.71 -8.42
C ARG A 197 -2.00 25.72 -7.29
N ASP A 198 -1.73 24.57 -6.69
CA ASP A 198 -0.72 24.46 -5.62
C ASP A 198 0.70 24.77 -6.15
N TRP A 199 1.01 24.40 -7.40
CA TRP A 199 2.26 24.78 -8.06
C TRP A 199 2.37 26.30 -8.32
N LEU A 200 1.30 26.95 -8.80
CA LEU A 200 1.24 28.40 -9.02
C LEU A 200 1.48 29.20 -7.74
N GLU A 201 1.02 28.69 -6.59
CA GLU A 201 1.31 29.24 -5.26
C GLU A 201 2.80 29.04 -4.90
N GLN A 202 3.32 27.81 -5.03
CA GLN A 202 4.69 27.45 -4.65
C GLN A 202 5.79 28.16 -5.48
N ILE A 203 5.58 28.45 -6.76
CA ILE A 203 6.58 29.18 -7.57
C ILE A 203 6.77 30.64 -7.12
N GLY A 204 5.82 31.20 -6.37
CA GLY A 204 5.87 32.56 -5.84
C GLY A 204 6.05 33.64 -6.91
N ALA A 205 5.60 33.39 -8.16
CA ALA A 205 5.68 34.31 -9.28
C ALA A 205 4.59 35.39 -9.23
N PHE A 206 3.42 35.05 -8.69
CA PHE A 206 2.24 35.91 -8.61
C PHE A 206 2.06 36.49 -7.19
N ARG A 207 1.31 37.59 -7.06
CA ARG A 207 0.94 38.18 -5.75
C ARG A 207 -0.11 37.35 -5.02
N ASP A 208 -1.00 36.75 -5.80
CA ASP A 208 -2.23 36.09 -5.37
C ASP A 208 -2.62 35.08 -6.46
N VAL A 209 -3.22 33.97 -6.05
CA VAL A 209 -3.61 32.83 -6.89
C VAL A 209 -5.07 32.49 -6.57
N LYS A 210 -5.98 32.80 -7.49
CA LYS A 210 -7.43 32.60 -7.31
C LYS A 210 -7.93 31.46 -8.17
N LEU A 211 -8.84 30.66 -7.62
CA LEU A 211 -9.42 29.49 -8.28
C LEU A 211 -10.92 29.67 -8.49
N TYR A 212 -11.34 29.73 -9.75
CA TYR A 212 -12.73 29.87 -10.15
C TYR A 212 -13.12 28.78 -11.15
N ARG A 213 -14.42 28.55 -11.28
CA ARG A 213 -15.05 27.67 -12.27
C ARG A 213 -15.90 28.50 -13.23
N ILE A 214 -16.02 28.10 -14.48
CA ILE A 214 -16.91 28.73 -15.46
C ILE A 214 -17.66 27.68 -16.27
N GLY A 215 -18.96 27.87 -16.42
CA GLY A 215 -19.79 27.04 -17.29
C GLY A 215 -20.96 27.84 -17.85
N TRP A 216 -21.62 27.27 -18.85
CA TRP A 216 -22.89 27.80 -19.31
C TRP A 216 -24.01 27.46 -18.31
N ASP A 217 -24.79 28.45 -17.95
CA ASP A 217 -25.97 28.33 -17.08
C ASP A 217 -27.20 28.32 -17.99
N GLU A 218 -27.73 27.13 -18.29
CA GLU A 218 -28.90 26.98 -19.18
C GLU A 218 -30.16 27.64 -18.60
N ASP A 219 -30.29 27.72 -17.28
CA ASP A 219 -31.43 28.39 -16.61
C ASP A 219 -31.36 29.93 -16.82
N ARG A 220 -30.15 30.50 -16.95
CA ARG A 220 -29.90 31.94 -17.16
C ARG A 220 -29.50 32.33 -18.59
N GLN A 221 -29.30 31.36 -19.48
CA GLN A 221 -28.77 31.51 -20.85
C GLN A 221 -27.52 32.41 -20.91
N ASN A 222 -26.59 32.22 -19.96
CA ASN A 222 -25.35 32.99 -19.90
C ASN A 222 -24.18 32.22 -19.26
N LEU A 223 -22.97 32.79 -19.35
CA LEU A 223 -21.79 32.26 -18.65
C LEU A 223 -21.81 32.68 -17.18
N ALA A 224 -21.83 31.70 -16.29
CA ALA A 224 -21.71 31.90 -14.85
C ALA A 224 -20.31 31.53 -14.36
N ILE A 225 -19.70 32.38 -13.54
CA ILE A 225 -18.42 32.08 -12.87
C ILE A 225 -18.72 31.75 -11.41
N ARG A 226 -18.24 30.61 -10.92
CA ARG A 226 -18.50 30.12 -9.56
C ARG A 226 -17.19 30.00 -8.78
N THR A 227 -17.23 30.22 -7.47
CA THR A 227 -16.06 29.91 -6.61
C THR A 227 -15.78 28.41 -6.61
N TYR A 228 -14.53 27.97 -6.51
CA TYR A 228 -14.20 26.54 -6.61
C TYR A 228 -14.92 25.66 -5.57
N SER A 229 -15.10 26.15 -4.34
CA SER A 229 -15.68 25.40 -3.22
C SER A 229 -17.18 25.61 -2.99
N ASN A 230 -17.81 26.63 -3.61
CA ASN A 230 -19.20 26.97 -3.34
C ASN A 230 -19.96 27.35 -4.62
N ASP A 231 -21.05 26.63 -4.89
CA ASP A 231 -21.92 26.82 -6.05
C ASP A 231 -22.87 28.03 -5.92
N THR A 232 -23.12 28.53 -4.70
CA THR A 232 -24.08 29.64 -4.47
C THR A 232 -23.52 31.02 -4.80
N CYS A 233 -22.19 31.16 -4.86
CA CYS A 233 -21.53 32.43 -5.15
C CYS A 233 -21.21 32.54 -6.65
N SER A 234 -22.15 33.12 -7.42
CA SER A 234 -21.97 33.42 -8.84
C SER A 234 -21.44 34.83 -9.06
N ILE A 235 -20.26 34.94 -9.69
CA ILE A 235 -19.59 36.16 -10.12
C ILE A 235 -19.90 36.39 -11.61
N HIS A 236 -20.10 37.64 -12.03
CA HIS A 236 -20.36 37.94 -13.43
C HIS A 236 -19.04 37.99 -14.22
N PRO A 237 -18.95 37.49 -15.48
CA PRO A 237 -17.69 37.48 -16.24
C PRO A 237 -16.95 38.82 -16.29
N LYS A 238 -17.66 39.96 -16.31
CA LYS A 238 -17.02 41.30 -16.30
C LYS A 238 -16.25 41.62 -15.02
N ASP A 239 -16.59 41.01 -13.88
CA ASP A 239 -15.93 41.25 -12.59
C ASP A 239 -14.51 40.63 -12.54
N LEU A 240 -14.20 39.72 -13.48
CA LEU A 240 -12.84 39.24 -13.68
C LEU A 240 -11.92 40.27 -14.36
N ILE A 241 -12.41 41.41 -14.87
CA ILE A 241 -11.57 42.47 -15.44
C ILE A 241 -10.87 43.25 -14.32
N HIS A 242 -9.54 43.21 -14.28
CA HIS A 242 -8.76 43.98 -13.30
C HIS A 242 -8.53 45.43 -13.79
N PRO A 243 -8.87 46.48 -12.99
CA PRO A 243 -8.82 47.88 -13.44
C PRO A 243 -7.47 48.39 -13.98
N ARG A 244 -6.36 47.75 -13.58
CA ARG A 244 -4.99 48.06 -14.04
C ARG A 244 -4.37 47.02 -14.99
N GLY A 245 -5.12 46.00 -15.42
CA GLY A 245 -4.59 44.90 -16.24
C GLY A 245 -3.57 43.97 -15.55
N GLU A 246 -3.40 44.09 -14.22
CA GLU A 246 -2.41 43.31 -13.43
C GLU A 246 -2.86 41.86 -13.11
N ARG A 247 -3.89 41.35 -13.79
CA ARG A 247 -4.42 39.99 -13.60
C ARG A 247 -4.19 39.15 -14.85
N LEU A 248 -3.53 38.01 -14.68
CA LEU A 248 -3.47 36.96 -15.69
C LEU A 248 -4.67 36.03 -15.51
N ILE A 249 -5.45 35.77 -16.57
CA ILE A 249 -6.40 34.65 -16.61
C ILE A 249 -5.72 33.48 -17.31
N LEU A 250 -5.52 32.38 -16.59
CA LEU A 250 -5.25 31.06 -17.14
C LEU A 250 -6.59 30.32 -17.23
N PHE A 251 -7.16 30.24 -18.43
CA PHE A 251 -8.38 29.46 -18.67
C PHE A 251 -7.96 28.00 -18.89
N TYR A 252 -8.24 27.14 -17.92
CA TYR A 252 -7.95 25.72 -17.96
C TYR A 252 -9.12 24.96 -18.55
N SER A 253 -8.93 24.45 -19.76
CA SER A 253 -9.97 23.84 -20.57
C SER A 253 -9.36 22.86 -21.57
N ASP A 254 -10.06 21.75 -21.81
CA ASP A 254 -9.71 20.76 -22.82
C ASP A 254 -10.31 21.06 -24.21
N CYS A 255 -11.17 22.09 -24.31
CA CYS A 255 -11.77 22.63 -25.52
C CYS A 255 -12.70 21.67 -26.30
N THR A 256 -13.33 20.72 -25.59
CA THR A 256 -14.22 19.71 -26.18
C THR A 256 -15.71 19.94 -25.93
N SER A 257 -16.08 20.94 -25.12
CA SER A 257 -17.48 21.21 -24.79
C SER A 257 -18.28 21.78 -25.96
N PRO A 258 -19.61 21.52 -26.02
CA PRO A 258 -20.51 22.18 -26.95
C PRO A 258 -20.42 23.71 -26.86
N ASP A 259 -20.11 24.27 -25.69
CA ASP A 259 -19.93 25.71 -25.48
C ASP A 259 -18.72 26.27 -26.22
N TRP A 260 -17.63 25.51 -26.30
CA TRP A 260 -16.47 25.84 -27.14
C TRP A 260 -16.78 25.72 -28.63
N TYR A 261 -17.46 24.65 -29.06
CA TYR A 261 -17.84 24.52 -30.48
C TYR A 261 -18.81 25.62 -30.91
N GLN A 262 -19.79 25.99 -30.08
CA GLN A 262 -20.70 27.12 -30.32
C GLN A 262 -20.02 28.49 -30.10
N GLY A 263 -18.79 28.52 -29.57
CA GLY A 263 -18.03 29.73 -29.30
C GLY A 263 -18.64 30.64 -28.24
N ARG A 264 -19.46 30.10 -27.32
CA ARG A 264 -20.12 30.84 -26.22
C ARG A 264 -19.09 31.57 -25.34
N TYR A 265 -17.87 31.03 -25.20
CA TYR A 265 -16.76 31.67 -24.48
C TYR A 265 -16.11 32.86 -25.22
N ASN A 266 -16.25 32.97 -26.55
CA ASN A 266 -15.45 33.90 -27.36
C ASN A 266 -15.66 35.36 -26.96
N GLN A 267 -16.88 35.76 -26.57
CA GLN A 267 -17.16 37.12 -26.12
C GLN A 267 -16.45 37.45 -24.80
N ALA A 268 -16.48 36.54 -23.82
CA ALA A 268 -15.82 36.74 -22.52
C ALA A 268 -14.29 36.79 -22.67
N LEU A 269 -13.71 35.87 -23.44
CA LEU A 269 -12.28 35.84 -23.75
C LEU A 269 -11.82 37.14 -24.44
N GLN A 270 -12.65 37.68 -25.33
CA GLN A 270 -12.39 38.98 -25.94
C GLN A 270 -12.41 40.13 -24.92
N ASP A 271 -13.48 40.25 -24.13
CA ASP A 271 -13.64 41.37 -23.20
C ASP A 271 -12.57 41.39 -22.09
N TRP A 272 -12.10 40.22 -21.65
CA TRP A 272 -10.92 40.10 -20.80
C TRP A 272 -9.63 40.47 -21.56
N GLY A 273 -9.42 39.92 -22.75
CA GLY A 273 -8.19 40.10 -23.54
C GLY A 273 -7.93 41.53 -24.01
N LYS A 274 -8.95 42.41 -24.00
CA LYS A 274 -8.82 43.87 -24.20
C LYS A 274 -8.08 44.56 -23.05
N HIS A 275 -8.25 44.08 -21.83
CA HIS A 275 -7.84 44.77 -20.60
C HIS A 275 -6.65 44.11 -19.90
N GLN A 276 -6.46 42.80 -20.08
CA GLN A 276 -5.45 42.02 -19.37
C GLN A 276 -4.97 40.82 -20.21
N ILE A 277 -4.04 40.03 -19.67
CA ILE A 277 -3.57 38.82 -20.36
C ILE A 277 -4.54 37.68 -20.09
N VAL A 278 -5.07 37.09 -21.16
CA VAL A 278 -5.78 35.81 -21.15
C VAL A 278 -4.90 34.79 -21.85
N THR A 279 -4.80 33.59 -21.31
CA THR A 279 -4.10 32.46 -21.91
C THR A 279 -4.91 31.20 -21.67
N LEU A 280 -5.08 30.40 -22.72
CA LEU A 280 -5.68 29.07 -22.65
C LEU A 280 -4.62 28.06 -22.22
N LEU A 281 -4.81 27.45 -21.06
CA LEU A 281 -4.00 26.36 -20.55
C LEU A 281 -4.68 25.05 -20.93
N SER A 282 -4.21 24.41 -21.99
CA SER A 282 -4.74 23.12 -22.42
C SER A 282 -4.05 21.98 -21.67
N PRO A 283 -4.79 20.98 -21.17
CA PRO A 283 -4.19 19.72 -20.71
C PRO A 283 -3.60 18.91 -21.87
N PHE A 284 -4.00 19.21 -23.13
CA PHE A 284 -3.50 18.51 -24.32
C PHE A 284 -2.18 19.07 -24.86
N PRO A 285 -1.35 18.23 -25.52
CA PRO A 285 -0.19 18.69 -26.28
C PRO A 285 -0.63 19.46 -27.52
N GLU A 286 0.26 20.29 -28.05
CA GLU A 286 -0.02 21.18 -29.18
C GLU A 286 -0.48 20.41 -30.43
N ALA A 287 0.08 19.21 -30.65
CA ALA A 287 -0.29 18.29 -31.74
C ALA A 287 -1.71 17.71 -31.66
N MET A 288 -2.42 17.87 -30.54
CA MET A 288 -3.80 17.37 -30.38
C MET A 288 -4.86 18.47 -30.45
N TRP A 289 -4.47 19.75 -30.46
CA TRP A 289 -5.43 20.87 -30.47
C TRP A 289 -6.31 20.88 -31.73
N GLU A 290 -5.82 20.36 -32.86
CA GLU A 290 -6.59 20.14 -34.10
C GLU A 290 -7.77 19.16 -33.95
N ARG A 291 -7.84 18.38 -32.86
CA ARG A 291 -8.98 17.49 -32.56
C ARG A 291 -10.03 18.11 -31.62
N THR A 292 -9.80 19.35 -31.20
CA THR A 292 -10.69 20.10 -30.29
C THR A 292 -11.41 21.21 -31.05
N ALA A 293 -12.26 22.00 -30.38
CA ALA A 293 -12.87 23.20 -30.97
C ALA A 293 -11.85 24.25 -31.46
N LEU A 294 -10.59 24.18 -31.01
CA LEU A 294 -9.51 25.06 -31.49
C LEU A 294 -9.21 24.90 -32.99
N SER A 295 -9.57 23.76 -33.59
CA SER A 295 -9.53 23.52 -35.04
C SER A 295 -10.40 24.48 -35.87
N ARG A 296 -11.40 25.14 -35.24
CA ARG A 296 -12.21 26.19 -35.90
C ARG A 296 -11.45 27.52 -36.01
N GLY A 297 -10.34 27.68 -35.30
CA GLY A 297 -9.45 28.83 -35.38
C GLY A 297 -8.16 28.53 -36.16
N TRP A 298 -7.26 29.51 -36.20
CA TRP A 298 -5.98 29.38 -36.91
C TRP A 298 -4.81 29.32 -35.94
N PHE A 299 -4.04 28.23 -35.97
CA PHE A 299 -2.82 28.11 -35.19
C PHE A 299 -1.74 29.08 -35.69
N VAL A 300 -1.19 29.88 -34.78
CA VAL A 300 -0.20 30.94 -35.06
C VAL A 300 0.85 31.00 -33.97
N SER A 301 2.03 31.53 -34.31
CA SER A 301 3.02 31.96 -33.33
C SER A 301 2.79 33.42 -32.95
N LEU A 302 2.58 33.68 -31.66
CA LEU A 302 2.36 35.01 -31.08
C LEU A 302 3.66 35.60 -30.52
N VAL A 303 3.79 36.93 -30.61
CA VAL A 303 4.89 37.72 -30.05
C VAL A 303 4.37 38.95 -29.32
N ASN A 304 5.07 39.30 -28.25
CA ASN A 304 4.78 40.48 -27.44
C ASN A 304 6.08 41.03 -26.85
N GLN A 305 6.36 42.30 -27.14
CA GLN A 305 7.59 43.00 -26.73
C GLN A 305 7.35 43.95 -25.54
N ILE A 306 6.14 43.96 -24.98
CA ILE A 306 5.74 44.89 -23.91
C ILE A 306 5.20 44.06 -22.72
N PRO A 307 5.88 44.04 -21.56
CA PRO A 307 5.42 43.29 -20.39
C PRO A 307 4.00 43.71 -19.98
N ARG A 308 3.14 42.74 -19.63
CA ARG A 308 1.73 42.95 -19.22
C ARG A 308 0.79 43.53 -20.29
N LYS A 309 1.19 43.58 -21.57
CA LYS A 309 0.30 44.02 -22.66
C LYS A 309 -0.93 43.09 -22.77
N PRO A 310 -2.17 43.60 -22.86
CA PRO A 310 -3.36 42.75 -23.01
C PRO A 310 -3.27 41.83 -24.23
N SER A 311 -3.77 40.59 -24.10
CA SER A 311 -3.50 39.52 -25.07
C SER A 311 -4.05 39.81 -26.47
N GLN A 312 -5.16 40.56 -26.61
CA GLN A 312 -5.67 40.99 -27.91
C GLN A 312 -4.70 41.84 -28.73
N ASN A 313 -3.77 42.53 -28.06
CA ASN A 313 -2.82 43.43 -28.71
C ASN A 313 -1.48 42.75 -29.06
N TRP A 314 -1.39 41.43 -28.91
CA TRP A 314 -0.21 40.65 -29.31
C TRP A 314 -0.20 40.47 -30.83
N ARG A 315 0.99 40.38 -31.43
CA ARG A 315 1.14 40.21 -32.89
C ARG A 315 1.37 38.72 -33.20
N PHE A 316 0.98 38.28 -34.39
CA PHE A 316 1.33 36.95 -34.92
C PHE A 316 2.43 37.09 -35.99
N THR A 317 3.34 36.11 -36.06
CA THR A 317 4.49 36.13 -36.98
C THR A 317 4.19 35.58 -38.36
N SER A 318 3.22 34.66 -38.48
CA SER A 318 2.82 34.01 -39.73
C SER A 318 1.32 34.19 -40.01
N ILE A 319 0.97 34.38 -41.28
CA ILE A 319 -0.41 34.31 -41.77
C ILE A 319 -0.61 32.91 -42.39
N PRO A 320 -1.59 32.11 -41.91
CA PRO A 320 -1.91 30.80 -42.50
C PRO A 320 -2.12 30.88 -44.01
N LEU A 321 -1.63 29.88 -44.75
CA LEU A 321 -1.65 29.89 -46.22
C LEU A 321 -3.08 30.03 -46.80
N LEU A 322 -4.09 29.44 -46.14
CA LEU A 322 -5.50 29.56 -46.55
C LEU A 322 -6.09 30.96 -46.37
N LEU A 323 -5.49 31.84 -45.56
CA LEU A 323 -5.89 33.24 -45.41
C LEU A 323 -5.14 34.16 -46.37
N GLN A 324 -4.21 33.62 -47.19
CA GLN A 324 -3.51 34.36 -48.24
C GLN A 324 -4.34 34.38 -49.52
N ILE A 325 -5.49 35.06 -49.46
CA ILE A 325 -6.24 35.41 -50.66
C ILE A 325 -5.50 36.58 -51.33
N GLU A 326 -5.00 36.31 -52.53
CA GLU A 326 -4.24 37.17 -53.45
C GLU A 326 -2.77 37.47 -53.08
N LYS A 327 -1.91 37.37 -54.11
CA LYS A 327 -0.43 37.28 -54.02
C LYS A 327 0.29 38.62 -54.23
N GLU A 328 -0.05 39.64 -53.45
CA GLU A 328 0.67 40.93 -53.50
C GLU A 328 1.17 41.35 -52.12
N GLU A 329 2.48 41.56 -52.00
CA GLU A 329 3.14 41.88 -50.71
C GLU A 329 2.67 43.21 -50.12
N GLU A 330 2.23 44.16 -50.96
CA GLU A 330 1.70 45.46 -50.53
C GLU A 330 0.39 45.34 -49.71
N ASN A 331 -0.38 44.26 -49.90
CA ASN A 331 -1.68 44.08 -49.22
C ASN A 331 -1.60 43.38 -47.85
N GLN A 332 -0.40 42.99 -47.37
CA GLN A 332 -0.26 42.30 -46.07
C GLN A 332 -0.77 43.12 -44.87
N HIS A 333 -0.70 44.45 -44.92
CA HIS A 333 -1.24 45.30 -43.84
C HIS A 333 -2.78 45.23 -43.80
N ILE A 334 -3.41 45.30 -44.96
CA ILE A 334 -4.88 45.24 -45.11
C ILE A 334 -5.40 43.86 -44.72
N LEU A 335 -4.70 42.79 -45.12
CA LEU A 335 -4.98 41.42 -44.68
C LEU A 335 -4.89 41.29 -43.16
N ARG A 336 -3.84 41.84 -42.53
CA ARG A 336 -3.70 41.82 -41.05
C ARG A 336 -4.80 42.60 -40.34
N GLU A 337 -5.18 43.78 -40.82
CA GLU A 337 -6.32 44.52 -40.26
C GLU A 337 -7.64 43.78 -40.43
N THR A 338 -7.85 43.11 -41.57
CA THR A 338 -9.06 42.32 -41.85
C THR A 338 -9.13 41.09 -40.95
N ILE A 339 -8.02 40.37 -40.79
CA ILE A 339 -7.88 39.27 -39.82
C ILE A 339 -8.13 39.79 -38.39
N GLN A 340 -7.60 40.95 -38.00
CA GLN A 340 -7.83 41.55 -36.69
C GLN A 340 -9.26 42.10 -36.50
N LYS A 341 -10.03 42.34 -37.57
CA LYS A 341 -11.46 42.67 -37.50
C LYS A 341 -12.28 41.42 -37.19
N THR A 342 -12.03 40.30 -37.89
CA THR A 342 -12.80 39.05 -37.79
C THR A 342 -12.37 38.12 -36.66
N TYR A 343 -11.08 38.06 -36.35
CA TYR A 343 -10.47 37.14 -35.37
C TYR A 343 -9.79 37.89 -34.22
N PHE A 344 -9.56 37.19 -33.10
CA PHE A 344 -8.75 37.68 -31.98
C PHE A 344 -7.70 36.63 -31.57
N PRO A 345 -6.48 37.04 -31.16
CA PRO A 345 -5.46 36.11 -30.70
C PRO A 345 -5.73 35.63 -29.28
N LEU A 346 -5.73 34.31 -29.09
CA LEU A 346 -5.71 33.64 -27.80
C LEU A 346 -4.37 32.89 -27.67
N PRO A 347 -3.46 33.32 -26.77
CA PRO A 347 -2.29 32.53 -26.42
C PRO A 347 -2.72 31.18 -25.86
N THR A 348 -2.15 30.10 -26.37
CA THR A 348 -2.50 28.72 -25.98
C THR A 348 -1.24 27.98 -25.62
N ILE A 349 -1.24 27.32 -24.47
CA ILE A 349 -0.06 26.62 -23.93
C ILE A 349 -0.41 25.19 -23.51
N SER A 350 0.56 24.31 -23.69
CA SER A 350 0.56 22.97 -23.14
C SER A 350 1.38 22.92 -21.86
N LEU A 351 1.19 21.90 -21.03
CA LEU A 351 1.91 21.72 -19.76
C LEU A 351 3.36 21.22 -19.92
N THR A 352 3.98 21.48 -21.08
CA THR A 352 5.36 21.11 -21.37
C THR A 352 6.33 22.20 -20.93
N PRO A 353 7.55 21.86 -20.44
CA PRO A 353 8.54 22.87 -20.04
C PRO A 353 8.97 23.83 -21.17
N SER A 354 8.88 23.39 -22.43
CA SER A 354 9.15 24.20 -23.62
C SER A 354 8.04 25.24 -23.85
N SER A 355 6.78 24.81 -23.93
CA SER A 355 5.61 25.68 -24.16
C SER A 355 5.48 26.74 -23.06
N LEU A 356 5.60 26.31 -21.78
CA LEU A 356 5.59 27.21 -20.63
C LEU A 356 6.75 28.22 -20.62
N LYS A 357 7.96 27.83 -21.04
CA LYS A 357 9.11 28.75 -21.11
C LYS A 357 8.92 29.79 -22.21
N ALA A 358 8.48 29.35 -23.39
CA ALA A 358 8.20 30.19 -24.55
C ALA A 358 7.17 31.27 -24.19
N TRP A 359 6.02 30.86 -23.64
CA TRP A 359 4.98 31.74 -23.14
C TRP A 359 5.45 32.68 -22.02
N ALA A 360 6.19 32.18 -21.03
CA ALA A 360 6.66 33.01 -19.92
C ALA A 360 7.58 34.16 -20.40
N LEU A 361 8.39 33.94 -21.44
CA LEU A 361 9.22 34.98 -22.06
C LEU A 361 8.36 36.02 -22.81
N VAL A 362 7.35 35.58 -23.59
CA VAL A 362 6.41 36.47 -24.31
C VAL A 362 5.56 37.32 -23.36
N VAL A 363 5.06 36.75 -22.27
CA VAL A 363 4.35 37.51 -21.20
C VAL A 363 5.29 38.53 -20.54
N SER A 364 6.57 38.17 -20.40
CA SER A 364 7.61 39.03 -19.84
C SER A 364 8.12 40.11 -20.78
N GLY A 365 7.67 40.14 -22.04
CA GLY A 365 8.03 41.15 -23.04
C GLY A 365 9.37 40.91 -23.76
N ASP A 366 9.88 39.68 -23.78
CA ASP A 366 11.11 39.33 -24.51
C ASP A 366 10.93 39.55 -26.03
N SER A 367 11.82 40.31 -26.65
CA SER A 367 11.68 40.71 -28.06
C SER A 367 11.88 39.58 -29.07
N ASN A 368 12.55 38.50 -28.66
CA ASN A 368 12.98 37.39 -29.51
C ASN A 368 12.20 36.10 -29.23
N ALA A 369 11.32 36.11 -28.22
CA ALA A 369 10.47 34.98 -27.89
C ALA A 369 9.19 34.96 -28.72
N THR A 370 8.79 33.77 -29.15
CA THR A 370 7.46 33.45 -29.68
C THR A 370 6.78 32.45 -28.74
N CYS A 371 5.44 32.38 -28.76
CA CYS A 371 4.69 31.29 -28.12
C CYS A 371 3.53 30.84 -29.02
N ALA A 372 2.99 29.66 -28.79
CA ALA A 372 1.82 29.19 -29.52
C ALA A 372 0.55 29.99 -29.18
N GLY A 373 -0.40 30.01 -30.10
CA GLY A 373 -1.70 30.63 -29.93
C GLY A 373 -2.64 30.30 -31.09
N VAL A 374 -3.91 30.66 -30.92
CA VAL A 374 -4.99 30.41 -31.87
C VAL A 374 -5.69 31.74 -32.18
N LEU A 375 -5.92 32.03 -33.46
CA LEU A 375 -6.82 33.10 -33.88
C LEU A 375 -8.25 32.54 -33.90
N LEU A 376 -9.07 32.94 -32.92
CA LEU A 376 -10.47 32.54 -32.83
C LEU A 376 -11.38 33.60 -33.45
N GLU A 377 -12.48 33.17 -34.08
CA GLU A 377 -13.47 34.07 -34.68
C GLU A 377 -14.21 34.84 -33.58
N LYS A 378 -14.37 36.16 -33.75
CA LYS A 378 -15.00 37.03 -32.73
C LYS A 378 -16.49 36.78 -32.56
N SER A 379 -17.16 36.47 -33.66
CA SER A 379 -18.60 36.24 -33.75
C SER A 379 -18.85 34.99 -34.60
N PRO A 380 -18.64 33.79 -34.04
CA PRO A 380 -18.78 32.56 -34.80
C PRO A 380 -20.21 32.43 -35.32
N GLN A 381 -20.33 32.22 -36.63
CA GLN A 381 -21.61 31.85 -37.22
C GLN A 381 -22.06 30.51 -36.63
N ASN A 382 -23.38 30.34 -36.49
CA ASN A 382 -24.00 29.13 -35.94
C ASN A 382 -23.88 27.96 -36.94
N ARG A 383 -22.64 27.49 -37.14
CA ARG A 383 -22.27 26.38 -38.01
C ARG A 383 -22.34 25.10 -37.22
N GLU A 384 -23.02 24.11 -37.79
CA GLU A 384 -23.21 22.78 -37.21
C GLU A 384 -21.93 22.26 -36.53
N ILE A 385 -22.11 21.59 -35.40
CA ILE A 385 -21.03 20.93 -34.69
C ILE A 385 -20.44 19.91 -35.68
N PRO A 386 -19.12 19.93 -35.97
CA PRO A 386 -18.52 18.95 -36.86
C PRO A 386 -18.86 17.55 -36.34
N ALA A 387 -19.49 16.73 -37.17
CA ALA A 387 -20.01 15.43 -36.73
C ALA A 387 -18.88 14.60 -36.10
N THR A 388 -19.02 14.32 -34.80
CA THR A 388 -18.12 13.46 -34.04
C THR A 388 -18.22 12.04 -34.60
N ILE A 389 -17.38 11.70 -35.59
CA ILE A 389 -17.52 10.52 -36.45
C ILE A 389 -18.90 10.52 -37.11
N SER A 390 -19.01 10.99 -38.37
CA SER A 390 -20.27 10.98 -39.12
C SER A 390 -21.07 9.69 -38.85
N PRO A 391 -22.36 9.76 -38.44
CA PRO A 391 -23.11 8.58 -37.97
C PRO A 391 -23.34 7.49 -39.02
N GLU A 392 -22.84 7.70 -40.24
CA GLU A 392 -22.81 6.77 -41.37
C GLU A 392 -21.50 5.95 -41.47
N MET A 393 -20.43 6.33 -40.75
CA MET A 393 -19.19 5.54 -40.69
C MET A 393 -19.36 4.32 -39.79
N SER A 394 -18.93 3.15 -40.27
CA SER A 394 -18.94 1.94 -39.44
C SER A 394 -17.89 1.99 -38.33
N GLY A 395 -18.13 1.27 -37.23
CA GLY A 395 -17.20 1.22 -36.08
C GLY A 395 -15.79 0.81 -36.50
N LYS A 396 -15.67 -0.07 -37.51
CA LYS A 396 -14.40 -0.46 -38.14
C LYS A 396 -13.69 0.71 -38.84
N GLN A 397 -14.38 1.51 -39.64
CA GLN A 397 -13.79 2.66 -40.37
C GLN A 397 -13.27 3.71 -39.39
N ALA A 398 -14.04 4.01 -38.34
CA ALA A 398 -13.60 4.89 -37.27
C ALA A 398 -12.35 4.34 -36.56
N LEU A 399 -12.29 3.02 -36.33
CA LEU A 399 -11.14 2.35 -35.71
C LEU A 399 -9.88 2.43 -36.57
N GLU A 400 -9.98 2.22 -37.88
CA GLU A 400 -8.86 2.33 -38.83
C GLU A 400 -8.35 3.78 -38.94
N LEU A 401 -9.26 4.77 -38.93
CA LEU A 401 -8.90 6.19 -38.88
C LEU A 401 -8.21 6.57 -37.56
N PHE A 402 -8.68 6.05 -36.42
CA PHE A 402 -8.01 6.26 -35.15
C PHE A 402 -6.65 5.57 -35.09
N ALA A 403 -6.54 4.30 -35.51
CA ALA A 403 -5.27 3.55 -35.51
C ALA A 403 -4.18 4.20 -36.38
N SER A 404 -4.56 4.85 -37.47
CA SER A 404 -3.63 5.57 -38.38
C SER A 404 -3.27 6.98 -37.90
N THR A 405 -4.02 7.58 -36.99
CA THR A 405 -3.79 8.96 -36.50
C THR A 405 -3.39 9.05 -35.03
N ALA A 406 -3.68 8.04 -34.20
CA ALA A 406 -3.44 8.06 -32.77
C ALA A 406 -1.97 7.84 -32.40
N SER A 407 -1.55 8.32 -31.22
CA SER A 407 -0.23 7.96 -30.70
C SER A 407 -0.13 6.44 -30.44
N PRO A 408 1.02 5.79 -30.69
CA PRO A 408 1.16 4.34 -30.52
C PRO A 408 0.79 3.84 -29.11
N LEU A 409 1.05 4.66 -28.08
CA LEU A 409 0.72 4.34 -26.69
C LEU A 409 -0.77 4.53 -26.37
N ALA A 410 -1.49 5.42 -27.06
CA ALA A 410 -2.94 5.51 -26.95
C ALA A 410 -3.63 4.35 -27.68
N TRP A 411 -3.10 3.93 -28.85
CA TRP A 411 -3.61 2.76 -29.57
C TRP A 411 -3.44 1.45 -28.77
N GLU A 412 -2.26 1.19 -28.21
CA GLU A 412 -2.06 0.03 -27.32
C GLU A 412 -2.89 0.12 -26.03
N LEU A 413 -3.13 1.31 -25.49
CA LEU A 413 -4.01 1.51 -24.34
C LEU A 413 -5.47 1.19 -24.69
N LEU A 414 -5.99 1.69 -25.82
CA LEU A 414 -7.35 1.40 -26.30
C LEU A 414 -7.58 -0.11 -26.42
N LYS A 415 -6.63 -0.82 -27.05
CA LYS A 415 -6.68 -2.28 -27.20
C LYS A 415 -6.68 -3.00 -25.86
N LYS A 416 -5.77 -2.67 -24.93
CA LYS A 416 -5.74 -3.31 -23.59
C LYS A 416 -7.01 -3.04 -22.79
N LEU A 417 -7.63 -1.86 -22.93
CA LEU A 417 -8.89 -1.54 -22.26
C LEU A 417 -10.07 -2.37 -22.75
N ALA A 418 -10.07 -2.87 -23.99
CA ALA A 418 -11.14 -3.73 -24.51
C ALA A 418 -11.27 -5.07 -23.75
N ALA A 419 -10.19 -5.52 -23.09
CA ALA A 419 -10.16 -6.71 -22.23
C ALA A 419 -10.49 -6.42 -20.75
N ALA A 420 -10.95 -5.21 -20.42
CA ALA A 420 -11.22 -4.76 -19.05
C ALA A 420 -12.62 -4.13 -18.90
N PRO A 421 -13.25 -4.18 -17.71
CA PRO A 421 -14.28 -3.20 -17.37
C PRO A 421 -13.59 -1.83 -17.22
N VAL A 422 -14.10 -0.80 -17.91
CA VAL A 422 -13.38 0.47 -18.05
C VAL A 422 -13.91 1.47 -17.02
N ASN A 423 -13.06 1.83 -16.05
CA ASN A 423 -13.23 2.96 -15.15
C ASN A 423 -11.87 3.61 -14.87
N LEU A 424 -11.86 4.83 -14.31
CA LEU A 424 -10.62 5.60 -14.14
C LEU A 424 -9.55 4.87 -13.28
N PRO A 425 -9.89 4.19 -12.16
CA PRO A 425 -8.94 3.33 -11.44
C PRO A 425 -8.33 2.22 -12.29
N ILE A 426 -9.11 1.54 -13.14
CA ILE A 426 -8.61 0.47 -14.01
C ILE A 426 -7.74 1.00 -15.16
N ILE A 427 -8.11 2.13 -15.76
CA ILE A 427 -7.28 2.80 -16.77
C ILE A 427 -5.90 3.12 -16.18
N ARG A 428 -5.86 3.67 -14.95
CA ARG A 428 -4.62 3.95 -14.21
C ARG A 428 -3.85 2.68 -13.85
N LEU A 429 -4.52 1.60 -13.46
CA LEU A 429 -3.91 0.29 -13.20
C LEU A 429 -3.20 -0.25 -14.45
N ILE A 430 -3.90 -0.33 -15.58
CA ILE A 430 -3.37 -0.84 -16.86
C ILE A 430 -2.20 0.02 -17.33
N GLN A 431 -2.29 1.35 -17.23
CA GLN A 431 -1.16 2.24 -17.46
C GLN A 431 0.03 1.90 -16.55
N SER A 432 -0.17 1.79 -15.24
CA SER A 432 0.94 1.56 -14.29
C SER A 432 1.63 0.20 -14.43
N LYS A 433 0.88 -0.85 -14.79
CA LYS A 433 1.37 -2.25 -14.82
C LYS A 433 1.73 -2.76 -16.21
N LEU A 434 1.01 -2.35 -17.26
CA LEU A 434 1.12 -2.92 -18.61
C LEU A 434 1.58 -1.93 -19.67
N LEU A 435 1.55 -0.62 -19.39
CA LEU A 435 1.96 0.45 -20.31
C LEU A 435 2.66 1.58 -19.54
N SER A 436 3.71 1.28 -18.77
CA SER A 436 4.36 2.25 -17.87
C SER A 436 4.98 3.48 -18.56
N ALA A 437 5.18 3.42 -19.88
CA ALA A 437 5.59 4.55 -20.72
C ALA A 437 4.41 5.45 -21.16
N SER A 438 3.16 4.97 -21.07
CA SER A 438 1.96 5.76 -21.30
C SER A 438 1.83 6.84 -20.25
N ASN A 439 1.42 8.02 -20.69
CA ASN A 439 1.16 9.18 -19.86
C ASN A 439 -0.33 9.57 -19.99
N PRO A 440 -0.84 10.49 -19.15
CA PRO A 440 -2.27 10.79 -19.16
C PRO A 440 -2.80 11.47 -20.43
N LEU A 441 -1.93 11.97 -21.31
CA LEU A 441 -2.31 12.47 -22.64
C LEU A 441 -2.80 11.31 -23.52
N ASN A 442 -2.20 10.12 -23.37
CA ASN A 442 -2.65 8.90 -24.06
C ASN A 442 -4.02 8.42 -23.54
N ILE A 443 -4.30 8.60 -22.24
CA ILE A 443 -5.64 8.34 -21.67
C ILE A 443 -6.66 9.28 -22.30
N ALA A 444 -6.32 10.57 -22.40
CA ALA A 444 -7.24 11.55 -22.95
C ALA A 444 -7.45 11.41 -24.46
N GLU A 445 -6.44 10.98 -25.22
CA GLU A 445 -6.59 10.57 -26.63
C GLU A 445 -7.56 9.40 -26.79
N VAL A 446 -7.51 8.42 -25.88
CA VAL A 446 -8.47 7.31 -25.83
C VAL A 446 -9.88 7.79 -25.46
N ILE A 447 -10.04 8.68 -24.49
CA ILE A 447 -11.35 9.19 -24.09
C ILE A 447 -11.98 10.05 -25.19
N LEU A 448 -11.21 10.93 -25.83
CA LEU A 448 -11.69 11.78 -26.95
C LEU A 448 -11.91 11.03 -28.26
N SER A 449 -11.51 9.77 -28.37
CA SER A 449 -11.75 8.96 -29.57
C SER A 449 -13.24 8.74 -29.88
N GLY A 450 -14.12 8.92 -28.89
CA GLY A 450 -15.56 8.63 -29.00
C GLY A 450 -15.91 7.15 -28.81
N PHE A 451 -14.94 6.23 -28.71
CA PHE A 451 -15.20 4.80 -28.52
C PHE A 451 -15.69 4.41 -27.11
N LEU A 452 -15.55 5.32 -26.14
CA LEU A 452 -15.97 5.10 -24.75
C LEU A 452 -17.21 5.95 -24.42
N LYS A 453 -18.38 5.30 -24.34
CA LYS A 453 -19.62 5.90 -23.84
C LYS A 453 -19.52 6.01 -22.31
N VAL A 454 -19.84 7.17 -21.75
CA VAL A 454 -19.66 7.46 -20.31
C VAL A 454 -20.99 7.36 -19.55
N TYR A 455 -20.95 6.77 -18.37
CA TYR A 455 -22.09 6.55 -17.49
C TYR A 455 -21.82 7.14 -16.10
N LEU A 456 -22.89 7.61 -15.44
CA LEU A 456 -22.86 8.11 -14.07
C LEU A 456 -24.05 7.48 -13.31
N GLY A 457 -23.76 6.67 -12.29
CA GLY A 457 -24.80 5.97 -11.53
C GLY A 457 -25.62 4.96 -12.34
N GLY A 458 -25.08 4.46 -13.47
CA GLY A 458 -25.74 3.53 -14.37
C GLY A 458 -26.56 4.18 -15.50
N GLU A 459 -26.79 5.50 -15.47
CA GLU A 459 -27.44 6.22 -16.56
C GLU A 459 -26.40 6.79 -17.54
N PRO A 460 -26.64 6.74 -18.87
CA PRO A 460 -25.71 7.29 -19.85
C PRO A 460 -25.64 8.81 -19.72
N VAL A 461 -24.44 9.35 -19.56
CA VAL A 461 -24.21 10.79 -19.56
C VAL A 461 -24.50 11.32 -20.96
N LYS A 462 -25.58 12.10 -21.11
CA LYS A 462 -25.96 12.72 -22.37
C LYS A 462 -25.21 14.04 -22.57
N TRP A 463 -24.03 13.93 -23.17
CA TRP A 463 -23.11 15.01 -23.54
C TRP A 463 -23.73 16.04 -24.51
N ASP A 464 -24.87 15.73 -25.11
CA ASP A 464 -25.55 16.50 -26.16
C ASP A 464 -26.69 17.40 -25.64
N LYS A 465 -27.18 17.21 -24.40
CA LYS A 465 -28.47 17.80 -23.95
C LYS A 465 -28.46 18.50 -22.60
N GLY A 466 -27.37 19.21 -22.27
CA GLY A 466 -27.34 20.11 -21.10
C GLY A 466 -27.69 19.44 -19.76
N GLY A 467 -27.45 18.12 -19.65
CA GLY A 467 -27.70 17.39 -18.41
C GLY A 467 -26.87 18.01 -17.28
N LYS A 468 -27.46 18.19 -16.09
CA LYS A 468 -26.82 18.85 -14.94
C LYS A 468 -25.65 18.02 -14.40
N PHE A 469 -24.52 18.12 -15.08
CA PHE A 469 -23.25 17.56 -14.65
C PHE A 469 -22.77 18.31 -13.40
N ASN A 470 -22.70 17.60 -12.28
CA ASN A 470 -22.21 18.18 -11.03
C ASN A 470 -20.67 18.20 -11.07
N PHE A 471 -20.04 19.37 -11.09
CA PHE A 471 -18.59 19.51 -11.04
C PHE A 471 -17.96 18.83 -9.81
N HIS A 472 -18.70 18.73 -8.69
CA HIS A 472 -18.24 18.05 -7.47
C HIS A 472 -18.28 16.52 -7.54
N THR A 473 -18.81 15.93 -8.62
CA THR A 473 -18.77 14.48 -8.89
C THR A 473 -17.34 13.94 -8.71
N PRO A 474 -17.15 12.85 -7.94
CA PRO A 474 -15.83 12.21 -7.79
C PRO A 474 -15.35 11.60 -9.12
N PRO A 475 -14.08 11.75 -9.53
CA PRO A 475 -13.57 11.14 -10.76
C PRO A 475 -13.69 9.61 -10.82
N ASN A 476 -13.75 8.94 -9.68
CA ASN A 476 -13.94 7.50 -9.56
C ASN A 476 -15.40 7.04 -9.65
N SER A 477 -16.37 7.93 -9.86
CA SER A 477 -17.78 7.58 -10.06
C SER A 477 -18.23 7.60 -11.53
N LEU A 478 -17.29 7.74 -12.47
CA LEU A 478 -17.53 7.59 -13.90
C LEU A 478 -17.16 6.18 -14.35
N ASP A 479 -18.11 5.50 -14.99
CA ASP A 479 -17.92 4.22 -15.67
C ASP A 479 -17.95 4.43 -17.19
N PHE A 480 -17.29 3.55 -17.94
CA PHE A 480 -17.19 3.62 -19.39
C PHE A 480 -17.52 2.28 -20.01
N GLU A 481 -18.30 2.31 -21.08
CA GLU A 481 -18.58 1.13 -21.90
C GLU A 481 -18.16 1.38 -23.35
N PHE A 482 -17.64 0.32 -23.99
CA PHE A 482 -17.34 0.35 -25.42
C PHE A 482 -18.63 0.01 -26.17
N ASP A 483 -18.71 0.40 -27.44
CA ASP A 483 -19.61 -0.30 -28.35
C ASP A 483 -19.17 -1.77 -28.52
N ASP A 484 -20.12 -2.70 -28.60
CA ASP A 484 -19.80 -4.13 -28.60
C ASP A 484 -19.09 -4.57 -29.90
N GLU A 485 -19.43 -4.00 -31.06
CA GLU A 485 -18.72 -4.25 -32.33
C GLU A 485 -17.26 -3.76 -32.23
N VAL A 486 -17.06 -2.54 -31.70
CA VAL A 486 -15.74 -1.91 -31.53
C VAL A 486 -14.89 -2.72 -30.53
N ARG A 487 -15.48 -3.19 -29.43
CA ARG A 487 -14.79 -4.04 -28.45
C ARG A 487 -14.33 -5.36 -29.07
N GLU A 488 -15.17 -6.00 -29.87
CA GLU A 488 -14.80 -7.27 -30.53
C GLU A 488 -13.64 -7.08 -31.51
N LEU A 489 -13.64 -6.02 -32.33
CA LEU A 489 -12.53 -5.69 -33.22
C LEU A 489 -11.23 -5.45 -32.44
N LEU A 490 -11.27 -4.62 -31.40
CA LEU A 490 -10.11 -4.35 -30.53
C LEU A 490 -9.56 -5.61 -29.85
N LEU A 491 -10.42 -6.54 -29.42
CA LEU A 491 -10.00 -7.82 -28.86
C LEU A 491 -9.34 -8.75 -29.90
N THR A 492 -9.70 -8.66 -31.19
CA THR A 492 -8.99 -9.37 -32.26
C THR A 492 -7.57 -8.82 -32.41
N GLU A 493 -7.43 -7.49 -32.47
CA GLU A 493 -6.15 -6.78 -32.64
C GLU A 493 -5.22 -6.84 -31.41
N LEU A 494 -5.77 -7.05 -30.21
CA LEU A 494 -4.99 -7.24 -28.99
C LEU A 494 -4.33 -8.64 -28.96
N GLY A 495 -5.06 -9.66 -29.40
CA GLY A 495 -4.63 -11.06 -29.39
C GLY A 495 -4.68 -11.74 -28.01
N ASN A 496 -4.86 -13.06 -28.04
CA ASN A 496 -5.18 -13.91 -26.90
C ASN A 496 -4.23 -13.76 -25.70
N SER A 497 -2.92 -13.78 -25.93
CA SER A 497 -1.90 -13.71 -24.87
C SER A 497 -1.96 -12.36 -24.12
N ARG A 498 -2.08 -11.24 -24.84
CA ARG A 498 -2.17 -9.90 -24.23
C ARG A 498 -3.52 -9.65 -23.56
N ALA A 499 -4.60 -10.31 -24.03
CA ALA A 499 -5.90 -10.26 -23.36
C ALA A 499 -5.88 -11.01 -22.01
N LEU A 500 -5.24 -12.19 -21.95
CA LEU A 500 -5.02 -12.93 -20.71
C LEU A 500 -4.13 -12.18 -19.72
N GLU A 501 -3.09 -11.49 -20.19
CA GLU A 501 -2.24 -10.60 -19.38
C GLU A 501 -3.06 -9.49 -18.69
N VAL A 502 -3.98 -8.85 -19.41
CA VAL A 502 -4.91 -7.84 -18.83
C VAL A 502 -5.82 -8.46 -17.78
N ILE A 503 -6.43 -9.61 -18.07
CA ILE A 503 -7.28 -10.32 -17.10
C ILE A 503 -6.51 -10.70 -15.84
N PHE A 504 -5.26 -11.17 -15.97
CA PHE A 504 -4.43 -11.52 -14.82
C PHE A 504 -4.15 -10.31 -13.91
N VAL A 505 -3.70 -9.19 -14.46
CA VAL A 505 -3.44 -7.95 -13.68
C VAL A 505 -4.70 -7.41 -13.02
N LEU A 506 -5.86 -7.50 -13.69
CA LEU A 506 -7.15 -7.15 -13.09
C LEU A 506 -7.53 -8.10 -11.96
N SER A 507 -7.32 -9.40 -12.13
CA SER A 507 -7.60 -10.40 -11.10
C SER A 507 -6.72 -10.22 -9.86
N GLU A 508 -5.43 -9.90 -10.01
CA GLU A 508 -4.57 -9.56 -8.87
C GLU A 508 -5.10 -8.32 -8.13
N TYR A 509 -5.47 -7.28 -8.86
CA TYR A 509 -6.00 -6.04 -8.28
C TYR A 509 -7.33 -6.26 -7.56
N ILE A 510 -8.29 -6.97 -8.18
CA ILE A 510 -9.59 -7.26 -7.57
C ILE A 510 -9.43 -8.19 -6.37
N ALA A 511 -8.55 -9.19 -6.45
CA ALA A 511 -8.23 -10.06 -5.32
C ALA A 511 -7.70 -9.26 -4.13
N GLN A 512 -6.72 -8.38 -4.35
CA GLN A 512 -6.20 -7.46 -3.32
C GLN A 512 -7.32 -6.59 -2.72
N LYS A 513 -8.21 -6.02 -3.54
CA LYS A 513 -9.36 -5.21 -3.06
C LYS A 513 -10.34 -5.99 -2.18
N LEU A 514 -10.49 -7.28 -2.43
CA LEU A 514 -11.41 -8.15 -1.70
C LEU A 514 -10.77 -8.81 -0.46
N ASN A 515 -9.50 -8.50 -0.17
CA ASN A 515 -8.61 -9.21 0.77
C ASN A 515 -8.57 -10.72 0.49
N LEU A 516 -8.36 -11.08 -0.77
CA LEU A 516 -8.23 -12.45 -1.28
C LEU A 516 -6.87 -12.62 -1.98
N SER A 517 -6.35 -13.85 -2.04
CA SER A 517 -5.29 -14.17 -3.00
C SER A 517 -5.85 -14.25 -4.42
N THR A 518 -5.03 -14.02 -5.44
CA THR A 518 -5.44 -14.14 -6.86
C THR A 518 -6.04 -15.52 -7.16
N THR A 519 -5.44 -16.57 -6.62
CA THR A 519 -5.93 -17.96 -6.72
C THR A 519 -7.25 -18.17 -5.99
N THR A 520 -7.45 -17.54 -4.82
CA THR A 520 -8.73 -17.57 -4.10
C THR A 520 -9.83 -16.82 -4.86
N PHE A 521 -9.51 -15.68 -5.47
CA PHE A 521 -10.44 -14.92 -6.31
C PHE A 521 -10.85 -15.72 -7.56
N PHE A 522 -9.90 -16.28 -8.30
CA PHE A 522 -10.21 -17.18 -9.42
C PHE A 522 -10.95 -18.44 -8.97
N GLY A 523 -10.60 -19.03 -7.83
CA GLY A 523 -11.34 -20.16 -7.25
C GLY A 523 -12.79 -19.81 -6.98
N LEU A 524 -13.06 -18.69 -6.29
CA LEU A 524 -14.41 -18.25 -5.95
C LEU A 524 -15.23 -17.86 -7.18
N ILE A 525 -14.65 -17.12 -8.13
CA ILE A 525 -15.38 -16.68 -9.34
C ILE A 525 -15.76 -17.86 -10.25
N LEU A 526 -15.04 -18.98 -10.17
CA LEU A 526 -15.30 -20.21 -10.94
C LEU A 526 -16.15 -21.26 -10.19
N THR A 527 -16.22 -21.22 -8.86
CA THR A 527 -16.88 -22.28 -8.05
C THR A 527 -18.10 -21.80 -7.26
N ASN A 528 -18.08 -20.59 -6.70
CA ASN A 528 -19.24 -19.99 -6.03
C ASN A 528 -19.19 -18.45 -6.11
N PRO A 529 -19.41 -17.87 -7.30
CA PRO A 529 -19.26 -16.44 -7.54
C PRO A 529 -20.26 -15.58 -6.74
N GLN A 530 -21.40 -16.14 -6.31
CA GLN A 530 -22.41 -15.43 -5.52
C GLN A 530 -21.86 -14.92 -4.17
N VAL A 531 -20.85 -15.59 -3.61
CA VAL A 531 -20.16 -15.14 -2.38
C VAL A 531 -19.43 -13.80 -2.58
N LEU A 532 -18.99 -13.50 -3.81
CA LEU A 532 -18.33 -12.24 -4.14
C LEU A 532 -19.32 -11.09 -4.36
N LEU A 533 -20.59 -11.41 -4.64
CA LEU A 533 -21.67 -10.44 -4.89
C LEU A 533 -22.33 -9.90 -3.61
N GLY A 534 -21.96 -10.42 -2.43
CA GLY A 534 -22.39 -9.91 -1.12
C GLY A 534 -21.42 -8.92 -0.45
N LYS A 535 -20.44 -8.38 -1.20
CA LYS A 535 -19.44 -7.39 -0.73
C LYS A 535 -19.67 -6.03 -1.40
N GLU A 536 -19.18 -4.95 -0.80
CA GLU A 536 -19.20 -3.57 -1.36
C GLU A 536 -18.66 -3.47 -2.80
N ALA A 537 -17.78 -4.39 -3.21
CA ALA A 537 -17.22 -4.47 -4.57
C ALA A 537 -17.99 -5.40 -5.54
N ALA A 538 -19.21 -5.83 -5.21
CA ALA A 538 -20.03 -6.74 -6.03
C ALA A 538 -20.17 -6.26 -7.49
N ASN A 539 -20.41 -4.96 -7.67
CA ASN A 539 -20.56 -4.32 -8.97
C ASN A 539 -19.28 -4.45 -9.83
N LEU A 540 -18.10 -4.28 -9.22
CA LEU A 540 -16.81 -4.47 -9.89
C LEU A 540 -16.60 -5.93 -10.31
N VAL A 541 -16.92 -6.88 -9.44
CA VAL A 541 -16.76 -8.31 -9.73
C VAL A 541 -17.70 -8.76 -10.85
N ARG A 542 -18.95 -8.26 -10.85
CA ARG A 542 -19.92 -8.50 -11.93
C ARG A 542 -19.47 -7.90 -13.27
N ALA A 543 -18.98 -6.66 -13.27
CA ALA A 543 -18.42 -6.03 -14.46
C ALA A 543 -17.19 -6.78 -15.00
N PHE A 544 -16.28 -7.19 -14.12
CA PHE A 544 -15.11 -8.00 -14.48
C PHE A 544 -15.50 -9.36 -15.08
N ALA A 545 -16.48 -10.07 -14.49
CA ALA A 545 -16.97 -11.34 -15.02
C ALA A 545 -17.60 -11.18 -16.41
N LYS A 546 -18.43 -10.14 -16.63
CA LYS A 546 -19.05 -9.82 -17.93
C LYS A 546 -17.99 -9.66 -19.03
N VAL A 547 -16.90 -8.93 -18.75
CA VAL A 547 -15.83 -8.72 -19.75
C VAL A 547 -14.97 -9.98 -19.92
N SER A 548 -14.57 -10.61 -18.82
CA SER A 548 -13.74 -11.81 -18.86
C SER A 548 -14.42 -12.97 -19.57
N ALA A 549 -15.74 -13.16 -19.39
CA ALA A 549 -16.53 -14.15 -20.12
C ALA A 549 -16.40 -13.97 -21.65
N LYS A 550 -16.64 -12.76 -22.17
CA LYS A 550 -16.48 -12.45 -23.60
C LYS A 550 -15.06 -12.75 -24.11
N VAL A 551 -14.02 -12.43 -23.32
CA VAL A 551 -12.63 -12.75 -23.69
C VAL A 551 -12.39 -14.26 -23.72
N PHE A 552 -12.76 -14.99 -22.66
CA PHE A 552 -12.57 -16.45 -22.57
C PHE A 552 -13.37 -17.22 -23.65
N GLN A 553 -14.57 -16.76 -24.01
CA GLN A 553 -15.36 -17.30 -25.11
C GLN A 553 -14.60 -17.24 -26.45
N LYS A 554 -13.88 -16.13 -26.69
CA LYS A 554 -13.12 -15.88 -27.92
C LYS A 554 -11.81 -16.68 -28.01
N LEU A 555 -11.28 -17.17 -26.89
CA LEU A 555 -10.08 -18.01 -26.87
C LEU A 555 -10.28 -19.41 -27.47
N GLY A 556 -11.53 -19.88 -27.62
CA GLY A 556 -11.87 -21.10 -28.36
C GLY A 556 -11.55 -22.44 -27.69
N GLU A 557 -10.50 -22.52 -26.84
CA GLU A 557 -10.12 -23.77 -26.16
C GLU A 557 -11.18 -24.23 -25.14
N ALA A 558 -11.41 -25.55 -25.03
CA ALA A 558 -12.49 -26.13 -24.22
C ALA A 558 -12.48 -25.68 -22.74
N LYS A 559 -11.30 -25.58 -22.11
CA LYS A 559 -11.14 -25.08 -20.74
C LYS A 559 -11.59 -23.62 -20.57
N TYR A 560 -11.41 -22.77 -21.59
CA TYR A 560 -11.83 -21.37 -21.54
C TYR A 560 -13.32 -21.21 -21.86
N GLN A 561 -13.90 -22.09 -22.69
CA GLN A 561 -15.36 -22.18 -22.85
C GLN A 561 -16.06 -22.52 -21.54
N GLU A 562 -15.53 -23.50 -20.78
CA GLU A 562 -16.08 -23.87 -19.47
C GLU A 562 -16.01 -22.70 -18.46
N ILE A 563 -14.87 -22.00 -18.42
CA ILE A 563 -14.69 -20.78 -17.61
C ILE A 563 -15.68 -19.68 -18.04
N SER A 564 -15.83 -19.45 -19.34
CA SER A 564 -16.76 -18.45 -19.89
C SER A 564 -18.20 -18.76 -19.48
N GLN A 565 -18.64 -20.01 -19.57
CA GLN A 565 -20.00 -20.43 -19.18
C GLN A 565 -20.25 -20.21 -17.69
N LYS A 566 -19.27 -20.49 -16.83
CA LYS A 566 -19.35 -20.25 -15.37
C LYS A 566 -19.42 -18.75 -15.03
N LEU A 567 -18.64 -17.91 -15.71
CA LEU A 567 -18.69 -16.46 -15.55
C LEU A 567 -19.99 -15.86 -16.09
N GLN A 568 -20.53 -16.41 -17.19
CA GLN A 568 -21.80 -15.94 -17.75
C GLN A 568 -22.99 -16.33 -16.86
N SER A 569 -23.01 -17.54 -16.29
CA SER A 569 -24.09 -17.95 -15.37
C SER A 569 -24.13 -17.13 -14.08
N MET A 570 -22.98 -16.64 -13.62
CA MET A 570 -22.89 -15.64 -12.55
C MET A 570 -23.55 -14.31 -12.95
N VAL A 571 -23.27 -13.80 -14.15
CA VAL A 571 -23.76 -12.51 -14.64
C VAL A 571 -25.27 -12.54 -14.93
N ASP A 572 -25.79 -13.68 -15.39
CA ASP A 572 -27.23 -13.90 -15.63
C ASP A 572 -28.04 -14.21 -14.35
N SER A 573 -27.39 -14.34 -13.19
CA SER A 573 -28.06 -14.61 -11.91
C SER A 573 -28.41 -13.31 -11.17
N PRO A 574 -29.65 -13.15 -10.66
CA PRO A 574 -30.05 -11.94 -9.95
C PRO A 574 -29.22 -11.74 -8.67
N PRO A 575 -28.90 -10.50 -8.27
CA PRO A 575 -28.14 -10.22 -7.07
C PRO A 575 -28.89 -10.73 -5.82
N PRO A 576 -28.23 -11.51 -4.93
CA PRO A 576 -28.88 -11.98 -3.70
C PRO A 576 -29.19 -10.81 -2.76
N PRO A 577 -30.25 -10.90 -1.93
CA PRO A 577 -30.53 -9.88 -0.93
C PRO A 577 -29.37 -9.77 0.08
N PRO A 578 -29.11 -8.58 0.65
CA PRO A 578 -28.02 -8.38 1.59
C PRO A 578 -28.18 -9.29 2.80
N VAL A 579 -27.21 -10.20 2.99
CA VAL A 579 -27.28 -11.28 3.98
C VAL A 579 -27.08 -10.71 5.39
N GLU A 580 -28.04 -10.97 6.29
CA GLU A 580 -27.99 -10.53 7.68
C GLU A 580 -26.66 -10.91 8.37
N GLU A 581 -26.10 -9.97 9.15
CA GLU A 581 -24.83 -10.13 9.89
C GLU A 581 -24.76 -11.40 10.76
N LYS A 582 -25.91 -11.96 11.14
CA LYS A 582 -26.03 -13.18 11.94
C LYS A 582 -25.47 -14.41 11.19
N TRP A 583 -25.60 -14.47 9.87
CA TRP A 583 -24.95 -15.48 9.03
C TRP A 583 -23.45 -15.21 8.86
N LEU A 584 -23.06 -13.93 8.70
CA LEU A 584 -21.65 -13.53 8.62
C LEU A 584 -20.85 -13.91 9.88
N ARG A 585 -21.47 -13.91 11.08
CA ARG A 585 -20.80 -14.39 12.31
C ARG A 585 -20.48 -15.89 12.32
N LYS A 586 -21.19 -16.72 11.55
CA LYS A 586 -20.92 -18.17 11.45
C LYS A 586 -19.85 -18.50 10.39
N TYR A 587 -19.57 -17.57 9.47
CA TYR A 587 -18.55 -17.72 8.43
C TYR A 587 -17.29 -16.88 8.66
N LYS A 588 -17.33 -15.78 9.43
CA LYS A 588 -16.12 -15.06 9.89
C LYS A 588 -15.15 -15.96 10.67
N THR A 589 -15.66 -16.96 11.38
CA THR A 589 -14.88 -18.00 12.08
C THR A 589 -14.51 -19.21 11.22
N VAL A 590 -14.92 -19.27 9.95
CA VAL A 590 -14.64 -20.39 9.04
C VAL A 590 -13.75 -19.98 7.85
N THR A 591 -13.54 -18.68 7.62
CA THR A 591 -12.71 -18.17 6.51
C THR A 591 -11.37 -17.56 6.94
N ILE A 592 -10.71 -18.16 7.94
CA ILE A 592 -9.23 -18.06 8.15
C ILE A 592 -8.58 -19.46 7.98
N ALA A 593 -9.29 -20.41 7.37
CA ALA A 593 -8.74 -21.69 6.91
C ALA A 593 -9.29 -21.98 5.50
N LYS A 594 -8.50 -22.11 4.42
CA LYS A 594 -7.05 -22.22 4.30
C LYS A 594 -6.54 -21.35 3.12
N VAL A 595 -5.79 -20.28 3.41
CA VAL A 595 -4.39 -20.35 2.95
C VAL A 595 -3.83 -21.48 3.80
N LYS A 596 -3.38 -22.58 3.19
CA LYS A 596 -2.84 -23.70 3.96
C LYS A 596 -1.69 -23.11 4.78
N GLU A 597 -1.82 -23.02 6.10
CA GLU A 597 -0.68 -22.61 6.94
C GLU A 597 0.50 -23.49 6.54
N LEU A 598 1.68 -22.91 6.40
CA LEU A 598 2.86 -23.69 6.07
C LEU A 598 2.95 -24.76 7.16
N THR A 599 3.00 -26.03 6.77
CA THR A 599 3.26 -27.07 7.78
C THR A 599 4.58 -26.71 8.46
N ARG A 600 4.77 -27.04 9.74
CA ARG A 600 6.02 -26.70 10.45
C ARG A 600 7.27 -27.15 9.68
N GLY A 601 7.14 -28.24 8.93
CA GLY A 601 8.11 -28.71 7.94
C GLY A 601 8.35 -27.83 6.70
N GLU A 602 7.31 -27.24 6.13
CA GLU A 602 7.40 -26.24 5.04
C GLU A 602 8.10 -24.96 5.54
N GLU A 603 7.88 -24.55 6.79
CA GLU A 603 8.58 -23.41 7.41
C GLU A 603 10.07 -23.70 7.66
N ILE A 604 10.39 -24.87 8.24
CA ILE A 604 11.78 -25.31 8.45
C ILE A 604 12.50 -25.42 7.11
N LEU A 605 11.83 -25.91 6.05
CA LEU A 605 12.40 -25.96 4.70
C LEU A 605 12.66 -24.55 4.14
N PHE A 606 11.70 -23.64 4.24
CA PHE A 606 11.89 -22.26 3.81
C PHE A 606 13.09 -21.60 4.49
N GLN A 607 13.19 -21.76 5.82
CA GLN A 607 14.27 -21.14 6.57
C GLN A 607 15.62 -21.84 6.34
N LEU A 608 15.64 -23.16 6.11
CA LEU A 608 16.83 -23.89 5.64
C LEU A 608 17.32 -23.33 4.31
N LEU A 609 16.44 -23.17 3.32
CA LEU A 609 16.78 -22.57 2.04
C LEU A 609 17.30 -21.14 2.23
N LYS A 610 16.62 -20.32 3.06
CA LYS A 610 17.01 -18.93 3.33
C LYS A 610 18.40 -18.83 3.97
N ASP A 611 18.65 -19.59 5.02
CA ASP A 611 19.93 -19.58 5.76
C ASP A 611 21.11 -20.12 4.91
N ARG A 612 20.79 -20.87 3.84
CA ARG A 612 21.70 -21.46 2.84
C ARG A 612 21.78 -20.72 1.50
N LEU A 613 21.02 -19.64 1.27
CA LEU A 613 21.00 -18.91 -0.03
C LEU A 613 22.39 -18.48 -0.54
N LYS A 614 23.29 -18.15 0.39
CA LYS A 614 24.69 -17.78 0.12
C LYS A 614 25.57 -18.93 -0.41
N ASP A 615 25.10 -20.17 -0.30
CA ASP A 615 25.80 -21.37 -0.74
C ASP A 615 25.42 -21.77 -2.19
N PHE A 616 24.55 -21.00 -2.86
CA PHE A 616 24.21 -21.13 -4.28
C PHE A 616 25.08 -20.20 -5.14
N SER A 617 25.92 -20.75 -6.02
CA SER A 617 26.70 -19.96 -6.99
C SER A 617 25.86 -19.66 -8.24
N VAL A 618 26.08 -18.52 -8.90
CA VAL A 618 25.49 -18.21 -10.22
C VAL A 618 25.82 -19.29 -11.27
N GLU A 619 26.88 -20.07 -11.04
CA GLU A 619 27.32 -21.20 -11.86
C GLU A 619 26.46 -22.47 -11.66
N ASP A 620 25.65 -22.58 -10.60
CA ASP A 620 24.68 -23.67 -10.35
C ASP A 620 23.44 -23.57 -11.28
N GLY A 621 23.64 -23.24 -12.57
CA GLY A 621 22.59 -22.95 -13.56
C GLY A 621 21.49 -24.01 -13.67
N GLU A 622 21.86 -25.28 -13.55
CA GLU A 622 20.95 -26.43 -13.60
C GLU A 622 20.05 -26.51 -12.34
N LEU A 623 20.57 -26.15 -11.17
CA LEU A 623 19.82 -26.13 -9.91
C LEU A 623 18.78 -24.99 -9.90
N TYR A 624 19.11 -23.83 -10.46
CA TYR A 624 18.14 -22.74 -10.62
C TYR A 624 16.99 -23.12 -11.57
N GLN A 625 17.28 -23.89 -12.62
CA GLN A 625 16.23 -24.42 -13.50
C GLN A 625 15.39 -25.52 -12.81
N ARG A 626 15.99 -26.42 -12.03
CA ARG A 626 15.24 -27.42 -11.23
C ARG A 626 14.34 -26.76 -10.17
N LEU A 627 14.84 -25.78 -9.43
CA LEU A 627 14.07 -25.02 -8.43
C LEU A 627 13.12 -23.97 -9.01
N ARG A 628 13.17 -23.73 -10.34
CA ARG A 628 12.38 -22.72 -11.07
C ARG A 628 12.48 -21.29 -10.51
N LEU A 629 13.62 -20.95 -9.91
CA LEU A 629 13.85 -19.65 -9.27
C LEU A 629 14.47 -18.65 -10.24
N THR A 630 13.85 -17.47 -10.37
CA THR A 630 14.43 -16.34 -11.11
C THR A 630 15.50 -15.60 -10.30
N PRO A 631 16.45 -14.88 -10.95
CA PRO A 631 17.44 -14.05 -10.25
C PRO A 631 16.82 -13.00 -9.33
N GLU A 632 15.69 -12.41 -9.73
CA GLU A 632 14.91 -11.48 -8.91
C GLU A 632 14.30 -12.18 -7.68
N GLN A 633 13.72 -13.38 -7.83
CA GLN A 633 13.23 -14.17 -6.70
C GLN A 633 14.35 -14.53 -5.70
N LEU A 634 15.57 -14.77 -6.16
CA LEU A 634 16.73 -15.02 -5.29
C LEU A 634 17.16 -13.77 -4.51
N LYS A 635 17.21 -12.59 -5.15
CA LYS A 635 17.46 -11.32 -4.45
C LYS A 635 16.38 -11.03 -3.39
N ILE A 636 15.14 -11.37 -3.71
CA ILE A 636 13.97 -11.21 -2.85
C ILE A 636 14.07 -12.17 -1.64
N LEU A 637 14.36 -13.46 -1.86
CA LEU A 637 14.64 -14.44 -0.79
C LEU A 637 15.83 -14.06 0.10
N ALA A 638 16.88 -13.47 -0.48
CA ALA A 638 18.07 -13.02 0.24
C ALA A 638 17.84 -11.72 1.02
N SER A 639 16.67 -11.09 0.92
CA SER A 639 16.32 -9.92 1.71
C SER A 639 15.89 -10.29 3.14
N GLU A 640 16.20 -9.40 4.09
CA GLU A 640 15.80 -9.57 5.49
C GLU A 640 14.28 -9.38 5.69
N GLU A 641 13.59 -8.73 4.73
CA GLU A 641 12.17 -8.35 4.83
C GLU A 641 11.17 -9.52 4.74
N ILE A 642 11.62 -10.70 4.29
CA ILE A 642 10.74 -11.87 4.07
C ILE A 642 10.88 -12.89 5.20
N THR A 643 9.80 -13.08 5.94
CA THR A 643 9.61 -14.13 6.95
C THR A 643 8.71 -15.24 6.38
N ALA A 644 8.51 -16.32 7.14
CA ALA A 644 7.49 -17.32 6.78
C ALA A 644 6.07 -16.71 6.72
N GLU A 645 5.80 -15.70 7.54
CA GLU A 645 4.51 -14.98 7.62
C GLU A 645 4.32 -13.97 6.48
N THR A 646 5.38 -13.29 6.04
CA THR A 646 5.34 -12.32 4.92
C THR A 646 5.67 -12.93 3.57
N MET A 647 5.76 -14.27 3.48
CA MET A 647 6.18 -15.00 2.29
C MET A 647 5.24 -14.77 1.08
N PRO A 648 5.72 -14.20 -0.04
CA PRO A 648 4.90 -14.05 -1.24
C PRO A 648 4.46 -15.41 -1.81
N VAL A 649 3.23 -15.49 -2.33
CA VAL A 649 2.62 -16.73 -2.87
C VAL A 649 3.50 -17.43 -3.92
N GLN A 650 4.25 -16.64 -4.69
CA GLN A 650 5.21 -17.12 -5.71
C GLN A 650 6.35 -17.99 -5.13
N PHE A 651 6.67 -17.87 -3.84
CA PHE A 651 7.65 -18.73 -3.16
C PHE A 651 7.04 -20.00 -2.58
N ARG A 652 5.72 -20.06 -2.40
CA ARG A 652 5.05 -21.31 -2.05
C ARG A 652 5.19 -22.32 -3.17
N GLU A 653 5.04 -21.88 -4.42
CA GLU A 653 5.31 -22.70 -5.60
C GLU A 653 6.76 -23.20 -5.63
N VAL A 654 7.73 -22.45 -5.09
CA VAL A 654 9.12 -22.92 -4.96
C VAL A 654 9.22 -24.04 -3.92
N LEU A 655 8.58 -23.90 -2.75
CA LEU A 655 8.55 -24.95 -1.72
C LEU A 655 7.83 -26.22 -2.21
N ASP A 656 6.71 -26.06 -2.93
CA ASP A 656 5.93 -27.16 -3.51
C ASP A 656 6.67 -27.85 -4.68
N ASN A 657 7.59 -27.16 -5.37
CA ASN A 657 8.49 -27.72 -6.39
C ASN A 657 9.88 -28.12 -5.85
N THR A 658 10.21 -27.88 -4.58
CA THR A 658 11.51 -28.27 -4.01
C THR A 658 11.45 -29.75 -3.63
N GLU A 659 11.95 -30.61 -4.51
CA GLU A 659 12.01 -32.06 -4.28
C GLU A 659 12.87 -32.39 -3.05
N GLU A 660 12.40 -33.32 -2.20
CA GLU A 660 13.13 -33.78 -1.00
C GLU A 660 14.54 -34.28 -1.34
N GLU A 661 14.70 -34.81 -2.56
CA GLU A 661 15.94 -35.29 -3.17
C GLU A 661 16.96 -34.15 -3.39
N ILE A 662 16.54 -32.97 -3.86
CA ILE A 662 17.44 -31.83 -4.13
C ILE A 662 18.11 -31.33 -2.83
N ILE A 663 17.37 -31.29 -1.73
CA ILE A 663 17.89 -30.90 -0.41
C ILE A 663 18.92 -31.94 0.07
N THR A 664 18.59 -33.22 -0.13
CA THR A 664 19.44 -34.35 0.25
C THR A 664 20.74 -34.35 -0.55
N GLU A 665 20.68 -34.14 -1.87
CA GLU A 665 21.84 -34.03 -2.77
C GLU A 665 22.72 -32.80 -2.45
N LYS A 666 22.12 -31.59 -2.37
CA LYS A 666 22.88 -30.32 -2.30
C LYS A 666 23.42 -30.01 -0.91
N PHE A 667 22.71 -30.38 0.16
CA PHE A 667 23.10 -30.06 1.54
C PHE A 667 23.57 -31.27 2.36
N ASN A 668 23.52 -32.49 1.79
CA ASN A 668 23.85 -33.73 2.49
C ASN A 668 23.04 -33.92 3.80
N LEU A 669 21.73 -33.63 3.72
CA LEU A 669 20.79 -33.73 4.83
C LEU A 669 19.68 -34.75 4.53
N THR A 670 19.48 -35.69 5.43
CA THR A 670 18.38 -36.66 5.40
C THR A 670 17.12 -36.07 6.03
N LEU A 671 15.96 -36.40 5.46
CA LEU A 671 14.67 -35.98 5.99
C LEU A 671 14.14 -36.96 7.05
N PHE A 672 13.88 -36.44 8.26
CA PHE A 672 13.17 -37.09 9.34
C PHE A 672 11.68 -36.71 9.31
N LYS A 673 10.79 -37.71 9.36
CA LYS A 673 9.32 -37.54 9.41
C LYS A 673 8.79 -38.16 10.70
N SER A 674 7.96 -37.43 11.44
CA SER A 674 7.35 -37.88 12.70
C SER A 674 6.04 -37.12 12.98
N GLU A 675 5.50 -37.23 14.18
CA GLU A 675 4.29 -36.54 14.63
C GLU A 675 4.49 -35.98 16.06
N THR A 676 4.23 -34.68 16.25
CA THR A 676 4.20 -34.04 17.59
C THR A 676 2.77 -34.06 18.13
N VAL A 677 2.62 -34.02 19.45
CA VAL A 677 1.34 -34.12 20.15
C VAL A 677 1.10 -32.85 20.97
N PHE A 678 -0.14 -32.39 21.04
CA PHE A 678 -0.56 -31.30 21.92
C PHE A 678 -1.67 -31.76 22.87
N VAL A 679 -1.65 -31.24 24.10
CA VAL A 679 -2.62 -31.54 25.17
C VAL A 679 -3.18 -30.30 25.84
N ASP A 680 -4.42 -30.42 26.32
CA ASP A 680 -5.06 -29.44 27.19
C ASP A 680 -4.59 -29.55 28.66
N GLU A 681 -5.15 -28.71 29.52
CA GLU A 681 -4.88 -28.74 30.97
C GLU A 681 -5.27 -30.07 31.66
N THR A 682 -6.09 -30.91 31.03
CA THR A 682 -6.48 -32.24 31.54
C THR A 682 -5.57 -33.36 31.04
N GLY A 683 -4.57 -33.03 30.21
CA GLY A 683 -3.67 -34.02 29.60
C GLY A 683 -4.31 -34.80 28.45
N GLN A 684 -5.48 -34.39 27.96
CA GLN A 684 -6.11 -34.99 26.78
C GLN A 684 -5.51 -34.42 25.50
N ILE A 685 -5.29 -35.29 24.51
CA ILE A 685 -4.74 -34.91 23.21
C ILE A 685 -5.74 -34.03 22.46
N THR A 686 -5.36 -32.78 22.20
CA THR A 686 -6.14 -31.80 21.44
C THR A 686 -5.77 -31.78 19.97
N ALA A 687 -4.50 -31.98 19.64
CA ALA A 687 -3.99 -32.00 18.28
C ALA A 687 -2.78 -32.92 18.12
N LYS A 688 -2.55 -33.31 16.86
CA LYS A 688 -1.41 -34.11 16.37
C LYS A 688 -0.96 -33.49 15.06
N GLU A 689 0.32 -33.17 14.94
CA GLU A 689 0.85 -32.44 13.79
C GLU A 689 2.08 -33.13 13.18
N PRO A 690 2.17 -33.21 11.84
CA PRO A 690 3.29 -33.85 11.16
C PRO A 690 4.56 -33.00 11.28
N VAL A 691 5.62 -33.62 11.80
CA VAL A 691 6.96 -33.04 11.90
C VAL A 691 7.77 -33.47 10.68
N ARG A 692 8.38 -32.50 9.98
CA ARG A 692 9.43 -32.73 8.97
C ARG A 692 10.65 -31.94 9.43
N ALA A 693 11.76 -32.61 9.69
CA ALA A 693 13.02 -31.98 10.08
C ALA A 693 14.18 -32.59 9.29
N PHE A 694 15.23 -31.82 9.06
CA PHE A 694 16.38 -32.25 8.26
C PHE A 694 17.57 -32.52 9.19
N TYR A 695 18.34 -33.57 8.94
CA TYR A 695 19.48 -33.93 9.79
C TYR A 695 20.67 -34.47 8.98
N PHE A 696 21.88 -34.30 9.49
CA PHE A 696 23.00 -35.16 9.11
C PHE A 696 23.32 -36.14 10.24
N GLU A 697 24.02 -37.23 9.93
CA GLU A 697 24.41 -38.22 10.92
C GLU A 697 25.94 -38.34 10.98
N GLU A 698 26.53 -38.20 12.17
CA GLU A 698 27.92 -38.64 12.39
C GLU A 698 27.92 -40.15 12.57
N ASN A 699 28.48 -40.88 11.61
CA ASN A 699 28.57 -42.33 11.67
C ASN A 699 30.03 -42.79 11.45
N PRO A 700 30.72 -43.31 12.47
CA PRO A 700 30.29 -43.46 13.89
C PRO A 700 30.25 -42.11 14.64
N PRO A 701 29.50 -41.98 15.76
CA PRO A 701 28.89 -43.04 16.59
C PRO A 701 27.38 -43.26 16.34
N SER A 702 26.85 -42.90 15.17
CA SER A 702 25.40 -42.81 14.90
C SER A 702 24.74 -41.74 15.77
N LEU A 703 25.18 -40.49 15.58
CA LEU A 703 24.65 -39.29 16.21
C LEU A 703 23.92 -38.43 15.18
N LYS A 704 22.59 -38.33 15.32
CA LYS A 704 21.74 -37.52 14.42
C LYS A 704 21.67 -36.07 14.90
N MET A 705 22.09 -35.17 14.02
CA MET A 705 22.21 -33.74 14.26
C MET A 705 21.14 -33.00 13.45
N LEU A 706 20.06 -32.60 14.13
CA LEU A 706 18.86 -31.99 13.56
C LEU A 706 19.12 -30.51 13.29
N TYR A 707 18.78 -30.06 12.09
CA TYR A 707 18.83 -28.66 11.69
C TYR A 707 17.78 -27.85 12.44
N ILE A 708 18.24 -26.89 13.24
CA ILE A 708 17.41 -25.93 13.93
C ILE A 708 17.47 -24.60 13.16
N PRO A 709 16.34 -24.13 12.59
CA PRO A 709 16.32 -22.94 11.74
C PRO A 709 16.64 -21.68 12.53
N SER A 710 17.12 -20.63 11.84
CA SER A 710 17.23 -19.31 12.46
C SER A 710 15.85 -18.72 12.79
N GLY A 711 15.79 -17.84 13.78
CA GLY A 711 14.53 -17.20 14.16
C GLY A 711 14.62 -16.33 15.41
N GLU A 712 13.47 -15.83 15.87
CA GLU A 712 13.36 -15.04 17.09
C GLU A 712 12.32 -15.67 18.01
N PHE A 713 12.56 -15.64 19.32
CA PHE A 713 11.61 -16.15 20.31
C PHE A 713 11.68 -15.39 21.63
N TRP A 714 10.60 -15.51 22.40
CA TRP A 714 10.54 -15.01 23.76
C TRP A 714 11.14 -16.03 24.74
N MET A 715 12.31 -15.71 25.28
CA MET A 715 12.99 -16.49 26.30
C MET A 715 12.49 -16.10 27.70
N GLY A 716 12.25 -17.10 28.56
CA GLY A 716 11.72 -16.91 29.91
C GLY A 716 10.20 -16.98 30.00
N THR A 717 9.65 -16.53 31.13
CA THR A 717 8.22 -16.67 31.47
C THR A 717 7.57 -15.31 31.71
N GLU A 718 6.30 -15.14 31.32
CA GLU A 718 5.53 -13.92 31.56
C GLU A 718 5.39 -13.61 33.05
N ALA A 719 5.33 -12.32 33.40
CA ALA A 719 5.28 -11.89 34.80
C ALA A 719 4.04 -12.43 35.54
N GLU A 720 2.91 -12.51 34.85
CA GLU A 720 1.63 -13.02 35.37
C GLU A 720 1.71 -14.54 35.64
N GLU A 721 2.36 -15.31 34.76
CA GLU A 721 2.56 -16.74 34.97
C GLU A 721 3.60 -17.00 36.06
N ILE A 722 4.67 -16.18 36.15
CA ILE A 722 5.60 -16.23 37.29
C ILE A 722 4.83 -15.96 38.59
N ALA A 723 4.00 -14.93 38.67
CA ALA A 723 3.19 -14.64 39.85
C ALA A 723 2.27 -15.82 40.22
N ARG A 724 1.58 -16.41 39.23
CA ARG A 724 0.73 -17.61 39.43
C ARG A 724 1.53 -18.82 39.94
N LEU A 725 2.73 -19.05 39.41
CA LEU A 725 3.60 -20.16 39.82
C LEU A 725 4.17 -19.95 41.23
N VAL A 726 4.57 -18.71 41.56
CA VAL A 726 5.04 -18.32 42.91
C VAL A 726 3.92 -18.54 43.91
N GLU A 727 2.70 -18.07 43.64
CA GLU A 727 1.52 -18.28 44.50
C GLU A 727 1.18 -19.79 44.64
N LYS A 728 1.07 -20.50 43.51
CA LYS A 728 0.64 -21.91 43.48
C LYS A 728 1.58 -22.85 44.23
N TYR A 729 2.88 -22.65 44.11
CA TYR A 729 3.90 -23.55 44.68
C TYR A 729 4.62 -22.97 45.90
N ASN A 730 4.37 -21.71 46.25
CA ASN A 730 5.05 -20.96 47.32
C ASN A 730 6.58 -20.99 47.16
N ARG A 731 7.07 -20.51 46.01
CA ARG A 731 8.50 -20.53 45.61
C ARG A 731 8.89 -19.33 44.75
N ASP A 732 9.70 -18.43 45.31
CA ASP A 732 10.16 -17.23 44.58
C ASP A 732 11.17 -17.53 43.45
N TRP A 733 11.73 -18.74 43.37
CA TRP A 733 12.75 -19.07 42.37
C TRP A 733 12.24 -19.07 40.91
N PHE A 734 10.93 -19.00 40.66
CA PHE A 734 10.41 -18.78 39.31
C PHE A 734 10.76 -17.38 38.76
N GLN A 735 11.10 -16.42 39.63
CA GLN A 735 11.62 -15.11 39.24
C GLN A 735 12.93 -15.18 38.43
N ARG A 736 13.65 -16.32 38.47
CA ARG A 736 14.86 -16.57 37.65
C ARG A 736 14.60 -16.63 36.16
N GLU A 737 13.33 -16.81 35.78
CA GLU A 737 12.82 -16.87 34.41
C GLU A 737 12.42 -15.47 33.90
N SER A 738 12.57 -14.44 34.74
CA SER A 738 12.29 -13.03 34.42
C SER A 738 13.58 -12.24 34.10
N PRO A 739 13.48 -11.09 33.43
CA PRO A 739 12.35 -10.68 32.60
C PRO A 739 12.25 -11.54 31.34
N ARG A 740 11.02 -11.78 30.86
CA ARG A 740 10.83 -12.34 29.52
C ARG A 740 11.40 -11.37 28.49
N HIS A 741 12.19 -11.85 27.55
CA HIS A 741 12.86 -11.00 26.57
C HIS A 741 13.00 -11.70 25.22
N LEU A 742 13.09 -10.90 24.16
CA LEU A 742 13.25 -11.38 22.80
C LEU A 742 14.72 -11.72 22.51
N VAL A 743 14.96 -12.92 22.01
CA VAL A 743 16.30 -13.44 21.63
C VAL A 743 16.26 -13.87 20.17
N LYS A 744 17.29 -13.46 19.41
CA LYS A 744 17.53 -13.90 18.04
C LYS A 744 18.47 -15.10 18.06
N ILE A 745 18.13 -16.16 17.33
CA ILE A 745 18.89 -17.40 17.26
C ILE A 745 19.40 -17.57 15.82
N ALA A 746 20.73 -17.69 15.69
CA ALA A 746 21.38 -18.11 14.44
C ALA A 746 21.14 -19.62 14.19
N PRO A 747 21.21 -20.11 12.94
CA PRO A 747 20.93 -21.51 12.67
C PRO A 747 22.06 -22.40 13.20
N PHE A 748 21.70 -23.56 13.73
CA PHE A 748 22.61 -24.54 14.31
C PHE A 748 22.07 -25.96 14.10
N TYR A 749 22.89 -26.95 14.41
CA TYR A 749 22.41 -28.33 14.52
C TYR A 749 22.47 -28.79 15.97
N LEU A 750 21.46 -29.53 16.44
CA LEU A 750 21.34 -30.07 17.80
C LEU A 750 21.14 -31.60 17.76
N SER A 751 21.70 -32.33 18.72
CA SER A 751 21.48 -33.77 18.81
C SER A 751 20.01 -34.10 19.06
N GLN A 752 19.46 -35.06 18.29
CA GLN A 752 18.03 -35.40 18.31
C GLN A 752 17.51 -35.76 19.71
N ALA A 753 18.37 -36.40 20.49
CA ALA A 753 18.19 -36.90 21.83
C ALA A 753 19.35 -36.40 22.72
N PRO A 754 19.26 -36.56 24.06
CA PRO A 754 20.45 -36.53 24.91
C PRO A 754 21.46 -37.57 24.43
N ILE A 755 22.75 -37.33 24.67
CA ILE A 755 23.80 -38.29 24.30
C ILE A 755 23.54 -39.62 24.99
N THR A 756 23.52 -40.72 24.23
CA THR A 756 23.24 -42.06 24.78
C THR A 756 24.48 -42.67 25.40
N GLN A 757 24.30 -43.67 26.27
CA GLN A 757 25.42 -44.41 26.87
C GLN A 757 26.31 -45.10 25.81
N ALA A 758 25.73 -45.57 24.70
CA ALA A 758 26.52 -46.11 23.58
C ALA A 758 27.36 -45.03 22.85
N GLN A 759 26.78 -43.84 22.61
CA GLN A 759 27.50 -42.71 22.00
C GLN A 759 28.60 -42.19 22.93
N TRP A 760 28.32 -42.11 24.23
CA TRP A 760 29.28 -41.79 25.27
C TRP A 760 30.46 -42.77 25.27
N LEU A 761 30.18 -44.07 25.45
CA LEU A 761 31.18 -45.14 25.49
C LEU A 761 32.10 -45.09 24.27
N TYR A 762 31.55 -44.89 23.06
CA TYR A 762 32.32 -44.84 21.82
C TYR A 762 33.41 -43.74 21.84
N ILE A 763 33.12 -42.55 22.36
CA ILE A 763 34.04 -41.41 22.39
C ILE A 763 34.91 -41.41 23.66
N ALA A 764 34.35 -41.83 24.80
CA ALA A 764 35.04 -41.85 26.09
C ALA A 764 36.18 -42.87 26.13
N GLN A 765 36.00 -44.06 25.54
CA GLN A 765 37.04 -45.10 25.49
C GLN A 765 38.20 -44.81 24.50
N ARG A 766 38.08 -43.76 23.68
CA ARG A 766 39.07 -43.42 22.63
C ARG A 766 40.16 -42.49 23.18
N GLU A 767 41.21 -43.09 23.75
CA GLU A 767 42.37 -42.36 24.28
C GLU A 767 43.07 -41.46 23.25
N ASP A 768 43.09 -41.86 21.97
CA ASP A 768 43.62 -41.02 20.89
C ASP A 768 42.83 -39.73 20.67
N LEU A 769 41.56 -39.69 21.10
CA LEU A 769 40.72 -38.49 21.02
C LEU A 769 40.90 -37.54 22.21
N LYS A 770 41.45 -37.98 23.35
CA LYS A 770 41.64 -37.19 24.57
C LYS A 770 42.22 -35.79 24.32
N VAL A 771 41.72 -34.79 25.05
CA VAL A 771 42.13 -33.38 24.93
C VAL A 771 42.67 -32.84 26.26
N GLU A 772 41.87 -32.78 27.31
CA GLU A 772 42.27 -32.23 28.62
C GLU A 772 42.13 -33.24 29.77
N ARG A 773 41.08 -34.07 29.78
CA ARG A 773 40.74 -34.96 30.91
C ARG A 773 40.39 -36.38 30.49
N ASP A 774 40.59 -37.30 31.43
CA ASP A 774 40.09 -38.67 31.38
C ASP A 774 38.57 -38.70 31.53
N LEU A 775 37.91 -39.61 30.81
CA LEU A 775 36.48 -39.84 30.90
C LEU A 775 36.24 -41.28 31.36
N ASN A 776 35.39 -41.49 32.35
CA ASN A 776 34.89 -42.83 32.66
C ASN A 776 34.05 -43.32 31.46
N PRO A 777 34.35 -44.48 30.84
CA PRO A 777 33.57 -44.98 29.71
C PRO A 777 32.14 -45.44 30.05
N GLU A 778 31.86 -45.78 31.31
CA GLU A 778 30.56 -46.28 31.77
C GLU A 778 30.06 -45.57 33.05
N PRO A 779 29.87 -44.24 33.05
CA PRO A 779 29.60 -43.46 34.26
C PRO A 779 28.22 -43.73 34.83
N SER A 780 27.23 -43.88 33.95
CA SER A 780 25.80 -43.80 34.31
C SER A 780 25.33 -44.87 35.27
N TYR A 781 24.52 -44.48 36.25
CA TYR A 781 23.97 -45.35 37.27
C TYR A 781 22.95 -46.36 36.69
N PHE A 782 22.00 -45.88 35.89
CA PHE A 782 21.00 -46.70 35.21
C PHE A 782 21.58 -47.25 33.92
N LYS A 783 21.69 -48.57 33.77
CA LYS A 783 22.36 -49.18 32.60
C LYS A 783 21.39 -49.41 31.43
N GLY A 784 21.72 -48.86 30.27
CA GLY A 784 21.04 -49.14 29.00
C GLY A 784 21.73 -48.42 27.84
N SER A 785 22.14 -49.15 26.79
CA SER A 785 22.92 -48.58 25.68
C SER A 785 22.21 -47.43 24.93
N THR A 786 20.88 -47.44 24.93
CA THR A 786 20.00 -46.40 24.36
C THR A 786 19.43 -45.43 25.40
N ASN A 787 19.72 -45.60 26.70
CA ASN A 787 19.39 -44.61 27.72
C ASN A 787 20.32 -43.39 27.56
N PRO A 788 19.90 -42.20 28.04
CA PRO A 788 20.79 -41.06 28.15
C PRO A 788 21.99 -41.42 29.05
N VAL A 789 23.15 -40.83 28.75
CA VAL A 789 24.27 -40.80 29.69
C VAL A 789 23.94 -39.86 30.84
N GLU A 790 24.02 -40.37 32.05
CA GLU A 790 24.01 -39.61 33.31
C GLU A 790 25.25 -39.92 34.17
N GLU A 791 25.37 -39.28 35.34
CA GLU A 791 26.60 -39.19 36.17
C GLU A 791 27.79 -38.55 35.43
N VAL A 792 27.52 -37.59 34.55
CA VAL A 792 28.55 -36.78 33.86
C VAL A 792 28.55 -35.32 34.31
N SER A 793 29.74 -34.76 34.60
CA SER A 793 29.86 -33.34 34.94
C SER A 793 29.88 -32.46 33.69
N TRP A 794 29.69 -31.15 33.88
CA TRP A 794 29.82 -30.18 32.79
C TRP A 794 31.21 -30.24 32.13
N LEU A 795 32.26 -30.47 32.92
CA LEU A 795 33.63 -30.61 32.41
C LEU A 795 33.80 -31.87 31.54
N ASP A 796 33.14 -32.96 31.89
CA ASP A 796 33.17 -34.23 31.16
C ASP A 796 32.38 -34.12 29.85
N ALA A 797 31.22 -33.46 29.89
CA ALA A 797 30.41 -33.15 28.72
C ALA A 797 31.14 -32.22 27.73
N VAL A 798 31.92 -31.25 28.23
CA VAL A 798 32.79 -30.39 27.40
C VAL A 798 33.96 -31.17 26.80
N GLU A 799 34.62 -32.06 27.55
CA GLU A 799 35.66 -32.95 27.01
C GLU A 799 35.08 -33.86 25.92
N PHE A 800 33.89 -34.44 26.12
CA PHE A 800 33.19 -35.22 25.09
C PHE A 800 32.97 -34.39 23.81
N CYS A 801 32.50 -33.14 23.94
CA CYS A 801 32.36 -32.23 22.80
C CYS A 801 33.69 -31.95 22.09
N GLN A 802 34.78 -31.76 22.84
CA GLN A 802 36.13 -31.55 22.30
C GLN A 802 36.66 -32.80 21.58
N ARG A 803 36.47 -34.00 22.15
CA ARG A 803 36.84 -35.29 21.54
C ARG A 803 36.04 -35.54 20.25
N LEU A 804 34.73 -35.30 20.27
CA LEU A 804 33.85 -35.39 19.10
C LEU A 804 34.27 -34.39 18.01
N SER A 805 34.66 -33.17 18.39
CA SER A 805 35.21 -32.17 17.46
C SER A 805 36.53 -32.61 16.84
N LYS A 806 37.44 -33.17 17.65
CA LYS A 806 38.74 -33.68 17.19
C LYS A 806 38.58 -34.84 16.20
N MET A 807 37.58 -35.69 16.39
CA MET A 807 37.22 -36.80 15.51
C MET A 807 36.62 -36.32 14.18
N THR A 808 35.56 -35.53 14.24
CA THR A 808 34.72 -35.13 13.08
C THR A 808 35.27 -33.94 12.29
N LYS A 809 36.22 -33.18 12.87
CA LYS A 809 36.72 -31.88 12.39
C LYS A 809 35.68 -30.75 12.35
N LYS A 810 34.46 -30.99 12.86
CA LYS A 810 33.44 -29.95 13.08
C LYS A 810 33.57 -29.40 14.51
N GLN A 811 33.03 -28.20 14.76
CA GLN A 811 33.05 -27.61 16.10
C GLN A 811 31.78 -28.02 16.88
N TYR A 812 31.94 -29.01 17.76
CA TYR A 812 30.93 -29.44 18.71
C TYR A 812 31.10 -28.76 20.07
N ARG A 813 29.98 -28.40 20.69
CA ARG A 813 29.91 -27.80 22.03
C ARG A 813 28.56 -28.13 22.70
N LEU A 814 28.42 -27.76 23.96
CA LEU A 814 27.11 -27.70 24.62
C LEU A 814 26.24 -26.58 24.00
N PRO A 815 24.91 -26.73 23.97
CA PRO A 815 23.99 -25.65 23.60
C PRO A 815 24.16 -24.47 24.55
N SER A 816 23.91 -23.25 24.07
CA SER A 816 23.62 -22.14 24.98
C SER A 816 22.24 -22.35 25.63
N GLU A 817 22.01 -21.70 26.76
CA GLU A 817 20.74 -21.76 27.46
C GLU A 817 19.58 -21.23 26.58
N ALA A 818 19.89 -20.24 25.73
CA ALA A 818 18.96 -19.68 24.75
C ALA A 818 18.69 -20.64 23.57
N GLU A 819 19.72 -21.27 23.02
CA GLU A 819 19.58 -22.31 21.99
C GLU A 819 18.76 -23.49 22.50
N TRP A 820 18.99 -23.92 23.74
CA TRP A 820 18.23 -24.99 24.37
C TRP A 820 16.75 -24.63 24.54
N GLU A 821 16.43 -23.43 25.05
CA GLU A 821 15.03 -23.03 25.25
C GLU A 821 14.29 -22.85 23.93
N TYR A 822 14.94 -22.24 22.93
CA TYR A 822 14.40 -22.13 21.57
C TYR A 822 14.09 -23.50 20.98
N ALA A 823 15.06 -24.40 21.06
CA ALA A 823 14.93 -25.76 20.57
C ALA A 823 13.84 -26.55 21.32
N CYS A 824 13.75 -26.41 22.65
CA CYS A 824 12.74 -27.05 23.49
C CYS A 824 11.32 -26.60 23.09
N ARG A 825 11.10 -25.28 23.01
CA ARG A 825 9.82 -24.67 22.65
C ARG A 825 9.39 -25.01 21.23
N ALA A 826 10.32 -25.08 20.28
CA ALA A 826 10.04 -25.35 18.87
C ALA A 826 8.93 -24.49 18.23
N GLY A 827 8.67 -23.28 18.76
CA GLY A 827 7.59 -22.37 18.35
C GLY A 827 6.49 -22.15 19.40
N THR A 828 6.36 -23.01 20.42
CA THR A 828 5.31 -22.87 21.44
C THR A 828 5.65 -21.85 22.52
N THR A 829 4.66 -21.06 22.93
CA THR A 829 4.74 -20.13 24.08
C THR A 829 4.32 -20.75 25.41
N THR A 830 3.75 -21.97 25.38
CA THR A 830 3.22 -22.70 26.53
C THR A 830 4.31 -23.20 27.50
N PRO A 831 3.94 -23.67 28.71
CA PRO A 831 4.88 -24.21 29.70
C PRO A 831 5.69 -25.42 29.20
N PHE A 832 5.09 -26.24 28.32
CA PHE A 832 5.73 -27.37 27.64
C PHE A 832 5.47 -27.26 26.13
N HIS A 833 6.29 -27.89 25.29
CA HIS A 833 6.00 -27.98 23.85
C HIS A 833 4.75 -28.83 23.54
N PHE A 834 4.34 -29.67 24.49
CA PHE A 834 3.07 -30.40 24.45
C PHE A 834 1.86 -29.51 24.77
N GLY A 835 2.04 -28.26 25.21
CA GLY A 835 0.94 -27.36 25.56
C GLY A 835 0.85 -27.09 27.07
N ALA A 836 -0.38 -27.12 27.61
CA ALA A 836 -0.68 -26.58 28.94
C ALA A 836 -0.19 -27.46 30.10
N THR A 837 0.09 -28.74 29.87
CA THR A 837 0.54 -29.68 30.90
C THR A 837 1.39 -30.82 30.31
N LEU A 838 1.86 -31.71 31.19
CA LEU A 838 2.71 -32.86 30.88
C LEU A 838 2.09 -34.13 31.48
N THR A 839 2.23 -35.29 30.83
CA THR A 839 1.73 -36.58 31.33
C THR A 839 2.81 -37.66 31.21
N SER A 840 2.67 -38.76 31.97
CA SER A 840 3.63 -39.89 31.92
C SER A 840 3.74 -40.59 30.57
N ASN A 841 2.88 -40.26 29.59
CA ASN A 841 2.91 -40.77 28.22
C ASN A 841 3.62 -39.82 27.25
N LEU A 842 4.04 -38.64 27.72
CA LEU A 842 4.69 -37.58 26.92
C LEU A 842 6.12 -37.29 27.41
N ALA A 843 6.44 -37.68 28.65
CA ALA A 843 7.76 -37.52 29.24
C ALA A 843 7.99 -38.51 30.39
N ASN A 844 9.25 -38.63 30.81
CA ASN A 844 9.66 -39.39 31.99
C ASN A 844 10.00 -38.43 33.15
N TYR A 845 9.15 -38.37 34.18
CA TYR A 845 9.28 -37.48 35.36
C TYR A 845 8.45 -38.05 36.53
N ASP A 846 8.39 -37.39 37.70
CA ASP A 846 7.46 -37.78 38.79
C ASP A 846 6.00 -37.37 38.48
N ALA A 847 5.36 -38.15 37.63
CA ALA A 847 3.96 -37.98 37.24
C ALA A 847 2.94 -38.24 38.36
N ARG A 848 3.36 -38.61 39.58
CA ARG A 848 2.47 -38.59 40.75
C ARG A 848 2.07 -37.16 41.12
N LYS A 849 2.90 -36.17 40.74
CA LYS A 849 2.59 -34.74 40.87
C LYS A 849 1.93 -34.21 39.61
N ARG A 850 1.05 -33.24 39.79
CA ARG A 850 0.31 -32.58 38.72
C ARG A 850 0.76 -31.14 38.54
N PHE A 851 0.91 -30.71 37.30
CA PHE A 851 1.13 -29.32 36.92
C PHE A 851 -0.19 -28.56 36.73
N ALA A 852 -1.22 -29.19 36.16
CA ALA A 852 -2.53 -28.57 35.90
C ALA A 852 -3.68 -29.43 36.44
N ARG A 853 -4.54 -29.98 35.57
CA ARG A 853 -5.74 -30.76 35.90
C ARG A 853 -5.66 -32.22 35.41
N GLU A 854 -4.52 -32.63 34.86
CA GLU A 854 -4.28 -33.97 34.35
C GLU A 854 -4.32 -35.06 35.44
N PRO A 855 -4.63 -36.32 35.10
CA PRO A 855 -4.52 -37.43 36.03
C PRO A 855 -3.07 -37.65 36.48
N ALA A 856 -2.89 -38.13 37.71
CA ALA A 856 -1.59 -38.59 38.17
C ALA A 856 -1.20 -39.87 37.38
N GLY A 857 0.03 -39.93 36.89
CA GLY A 857 0.57 -40.99 36.05
C GLY A 857 1.65 -41.83 36.72
N GLU A 858 2.35 -42.60 35.88
CA GLU A 858 3.45 -43.48 36.28
C GLU A 858 4.73 -42.70 36.62
N TYR A 859 5.31 -42.95 37.79
CA TYR A 859 6.65 -42.48 38.16
C TYR A 859 7.65 -43.65 38.10
N ARG A 860 8.53 -43.62 37.09
CA ARG A 860 9.34 -44.77 36.67
C ARG A 860 10.61 -45.00 37.51
N GLN A 861 11.04 -44.00 38.26
CA GLN A 861 12.21 -44.08 39.17
C GLN A 861 13.56 -44.44 38.50
N GLN A 862 13.67 -44.25 37.18
CA GLN A 862 14.87 -44.49 36.39
C GLN A 862 14.83 -43.73 35.06
N THR A 863 15.97 -43.58 34.39
CA THR A 863 16.02 -43.11 33.00
C THR A 863 15.37 -44.11 32.03
N THR A 864 14.86 -43.60 30.92
CA THR A 864 14.25 -44.39 29.83
C THR A 864 15.10 -44.28 28.57
N PRO A 865 15.02 -45.27 27.64
CA PRO A 865 15.58 -45.16 26.31
C PRO A 865 15.18 -43.85 25.63
N VAL A 866 16.13 -43.19 24.98
CA VAL A 866 15.85 -41.91 24.30
C VAL A 866 14.90 -42.11 23.11
N GLY A 867 14.07 -41.10 22.84
CA GLY A 867 13.10 -41.14 21.75
C GLY A 867 11.89 -42.05 21.98
N GLN A 868 11.64 -42.46 23.23
CA GLN A 868 10.45 -43.27 23.58
C GLN A 868 9.14 -42.43 23.58
N PHE A 869 9.23 -41.12 23.80
CA PHE A 869 8.10 -40.19 23.80
C PHE A 869 7.99 -39.44 22.47
N PRO A 870 6.86 -38.78 22.14
CA PRO A 870 6.74 -38.01 20.90
C PRO A 870 7.72 -36.83 20.86
N PRO A 871 8.29 -36.47 19.68
CA PRO A 871 9.20 -35.33 19.56
C PRO A 871 8.42 -34.01 19.56
N ASN A 872 9.15 -32.90 19.66
CA ASN A 872 8.61 -31.56 19.44
C ASN A 872 8.57 -31.17 17.95
N GLY A 873 8.11 -29.95 17.66
CA GLY A 873 7.98 -29.41 16.30
C GLY A 873 9.28 -29.32 15.47
N PHE A 874 10.47 -29.44 16.09
CA PHE A 874 11.77 -29.51 15.42
C PHE A 874 12.31 -30.96 15.31
N GLY A 875 11.55 -31.97 15.74
CA GLY A 875 11.94 -33.37 15.68
C GLY A 875 12.87 -33.83 16.80
N LEU A 876 12.96 -33.03 17.88
CA LEU A 876 13.77 -33.32 19.06
C LEU A 876 12.96 -34.11 20.10
N TYR A 877 13.58 -35.14 20.66
CA TYR A 877 13.02 -36.00 21.69
C TYR A 877 13.45 -35.61 23.09
N ASP A 878 12.69 -36.00 24.11
CA ASP A 878 13.09 -35.90 25.54
C ASP A 878 13.48 -34.48 26.00
N MET A 879 12.94 -33.42 25.40
CA MET A 879 13.18 -32.03 25.83
C MET A 879 12.51 -31.67 27.17
N HIS A 880 11.78 -32.62 27.76
CA HIS A 880 11.09 -32.54 29.03
C HIS A 880 11.30 -33.85 29.80
N GLY A 881 11.95 -33.79 30.96
CA GLY A 881 12.22 -34.97 31.78
C GLY A 881 13.37 -35.86 31.26
N ASN A 882 13.40 -37.09 31.75
CA ASN A 882 14.48 -38.07 31.59
C ASN A 882 15.79 -37.65 32.27
N VAL A 883 16.49 -36.60 31.79
CA VAL A 883 17.71 -36.06 32.42
C VAL A 883 17.76 -34.53 32.29
N TRP A 884 18.33 -33.86 33.29
CA TRP A 884 18.80 -32.48 33.16
C TRP A 884 19.93 -32.41 32.14
N GLU A 885 19.96 -31.33 31.36
CA GLU A 885 20.94 -31.16 30.28
C GLU A 885 21.85 -29.95 30.53
N TRP A 886 23.17 -30.20 30.52
CA TRP A 886 24.19 -29.16 30.64
C TRP A 886 24.17 -28.17 29.47
N CYS A 887 23.98 -26.90 29.79
CA CYS A 887 24.17 -25.77 28.87
C CYS A 887 25.56 -25.15 29.05
N GLN A 888 26.02 -24.39 28.05
CA GLN A 888 27.35 -23.76 28.06
C GLN A 888 27.45 -22.60 29.08
N ASP A 889 26.32 -21.95 29.37
CA ASP A 889 26.17 -20.72 30.14
C ASP A 889 26.60 -20.83 31.61
N ASP A 890 27.23 -19.76 32.10
CA ASP A 890 27.40 -19.49 33.52
C ASP A 890 26.05 -19.04 34.11
N PHE A 891 25.54 -19.77 35.10
CA PHE A 891 24.23 -19.54 35.70
C PHE A 891 24.15 -18.16 36.35
N GLN A 892 23.14 -17.37 35.93
CA GLN A 892 22.81 -16.05 36.47
C GLN A 892 21.45 -16.09 37.15
N GLU A 893 21.26 -15.34 38.25
CA GLU A 893 20.02 -15.38 39.04
C GLU A 893 18.77 -14.90 38.29
N ASN A 894 18.90 -14.17 37.17
CA ASN A 894 17.78 -13.79 36.31
C ASN A 894 18.30 -13.45 34.90
N TYR A 895 17.41 -13.00 34.00
CA TYR A 895 17.76 -12.57 32.64
C TYR A 895 18.10 -11.06 32.50
N GLN A 896 18.35 -10.36 33.60
CA GLN A 896 18.64 -8.92 33.56
C GLN A 896 20.02 -8.66 32.97
N GLY A 897 20.05 -8.33 31.68
CA GLY A 897 21.30 -8.16 30.91
C GLY A 897 21.75 -9.41 30.15
N ALA A 898 20.86 -10.39 29.96
CA ALA A 898 21.13 -11.58 29.15
C ALA A 898 21.50 -11.23 27.69
N PRO A 899 22.37 -12.02 27.04
CA PRO A 899 22.60 -11.93 25.60
C PRO A 899 21.30 -12.10 24.79
N ARG A 900 21.18 -11.36 23.69
CA ARG A 900 19.98 -11.38 22.82
C ARG A 900 20.23 -11.96 21.43
N ASP A 901 21.40 -12.55 21.23
CA ASP A 901 21.93 -13.09 19.97
C ASP A 901 22.14 -14.62 20.02
N GLY A 902 21.59 -15.28 21.03
CA GLY A 902 21.71 -16.72 21.25
C GLY A 902 23.07 -17.16 21.80
N SER A 903 24.03 -16.24 22.00
CA SER A 903 25.32 -16.58 22.58
C SER A 903 25.20 -16.99 24.05
N ALA A 904 26.05 -17.91 24.48
CA ALA A 904 26.09 -18.37 25.87
C ALA A 904 26.54 -17.23 26.80
N TRP A 905 25.78 -16.97 27.86
CA TRP A 905 26.14 -15.99 28.87
C TRP A 905 27.34 -16.52 29.68
N GLN A 906 28.48 -15.85 29.55
CA GLN A 906 29.71 -16.21 30.26
C GLN A 906 30.24 -15.07 31.11
N GLU A 907 30.84 -15.42 32.24
CA GLU A 907 31.52 -14.50 33.14
C GLU A 907 32.74 -13.85 32.46
N LYS A 908 33.01 -12.58 32.79
CA LYS A 908 34.01 -11.78 32.06
C LYS A 908 35.47 -12.16 32.32
N SER A 909 35.76 -12.94 33.38
CA SER A 909 37.12 -13.38 33.69
C SER A 909 37.21 -14.89 33.87
N LYS A 910 38.33 -15.49 33.42
CA LYS A 910 38.62 -16.92 33.57
C LYS A 910 38.55 -17.40 35.04
N LYS A 911 38.84 -16.52 36.02
CA LYS A 911 38.73 -16.84 37.44
C LYS A 911 37.27 -17.00 37.87
N GLN A 912 36.38 -16.13 37.40
CA GLN A 912 34.95 -16.24 37.64
C GLN A 912 34.36 -17.43 36.89
N GLN A 913 34.65 -17.62 35.60
CA GLN A 913 34.25 -18.81 34.83
C GLN A 913 34.66 -20.14 35.49
N ASN A 914 35.84 -20.17 36.15
CA ASN A 914 36.30 -21.35 36.88
C ASN A 914 35.56 -21.61 38.21
N GLN A 915 34.84 -20.62 38.74
CA GLN A 915 34.04 -20.69 39.96
C GLN A 915 32.53 -20.63 39.69
N ALA A 916 32.14 -20.36 38.45
CA ALA A 916 30.77 -20.25 38.00
C ALA A 916 30.03 -21.58 38.14
N LYS A 917 28.74 -21.47 38.49
CA LYS A 917 27.80 -22.57 38.36
C LYS A 917 27.30 -22.62 36.93
N LYS A 918 26.82 -23.77 36.48
CA LYS A 918 26.42 -23.99 35.10
C LYS A 918 24.93 -24.22 34.99
N ALA A 919 24.33 -23.72 33.91
CA ALA A 919 22.90 -23.86 33.67
C ALA A 919 22.54 -25.30 33.28
N LEU A 920 21.41 -25.77 33.83
CA LEU A 920 20.78 -27.06 33.53
C LEU A 920 19.32 -26.83 33.12
N ARG A 921 18.87 -27.55 32.10
CA ARG A 921 17.52 -27.45 31.51
C ARG A 921 16.85 -28.82 31.33
N GLY A 922 15.53 -28.85 31.15
CA GLY A 922 14.76 -30.06 30.78
C GLY A 922 13.99 -30.75 31.91
N GLY A 923 14.55 -30.83 33.11
CA GLY A 923 14.03 -31.70 34.19
C GLY A 923 14.43 -33.16 34.00
N SER A 924 14.37 -33.94 35.08
CA SER A 924 14.78 -35.36 35.09
C SER A 924 13.65 -36.35 35.29
N TRP A 925 14.00 -37.64 35.27
CA TRP A 925 13.12 -38.77 35.59
C TRP A 925 12.45 -38.71 36.98
N PHE A 926 12.99 -37.97 37.96
CA PHE A 926 12.37 -37.79 39.29
C PHE A 926 11.76 -36.42 39.54
N ASP A 927 11.87 -35.49 38.59
CA ASP A 927 11.44 -34.13 38.81
C ASP A 927 9.92 -33.96 38.83
N ASN A 928 9.47 -32.99 39.62
CA ASN A 928 8.09 -32.52 39.55
C ASN A 928 7.88 -31.80 38.20
N PRO A 929 6.70 -31.87 37.57
CA PRO A 929 6.50 -31.35 36.21
C PRO A 929 6.73 -29.84 36.07
N TYR A 930 6.63 -29.05 37.14
CA TYR A 930 6.95 -27.62 37.10
C TYR A 930 8.45 -27.32 36.88
N ASN A 931 9.33 -28.28 37.16
CA ASN A 931 10.76 -28.24 36.85
C ASN A 931 11.03 -28.61 35.38
N CYS A 932 10.16 -29.43 34.77
CA CYS A 932 10.30 -29.88 33.39
C CYS A 932 9.84 -28.84 32.35
N ARG A 933 9.41 -27.63 32.75
CA ARG A 933 8.93 -26.60 31.81
C ARG A 933 10.05 -26.05 30.94
N SER A 934 9.72 -25.62 29.72
CA SER A 934 10.69 -25.08 28.75
C SER A 934 11.55 -23.95 29.32
N ALA A 935 10.97 -23.04 30.11
CA ALA A 935 11.68 -21.90 30.68
C ALA A 935 12.39 -22.16 32.02
N TYR A 936 12.15 -23.31 32.67
CA TYR A 936 12.65 -23.53 34.02
C TYR A 936 14.17 -23.72 34.03
N ARG A 937 14.84 -23.02 34.96
CA ARG A 937 16.30 -22.98 35.09
C ARG A 937 16.69 -23.67 36.38
N HIS A 938 17.33 -24.84 36.31
CA HIS A 938 17.70 -25.54 37.55
C HIS A 938 18.82 -24.80 38.29
N TYR A 939 18.77 -24.90 39.61
CA TYR A 939 19.61 -24.16 40.55
C TYR A 939 21.05 -24.69 40.62
N ASN A 940 22.00 -23.85 40.19
CA ASN A 940 23.22 -23.53 40.92
C ASN A 940 24.18 -24.69 41.30
N TYR A 941 24.40 -25.65 40.38
CA TYR A 941 25.44 -26.66 40.54
C TYR A 941 26.78 -26.23 39.97
N ARG A 942 27.85 -26.65 40.65
CA ARG A 942 29.22 -26.44 40.17
C ARG A 942 29.49 -27.35 38.97
N ARG A 943 30.38 -26.89 38.09
CA ARG A 943 30.79 -27.61 36.86
C ARG A 943 31.45 -28.97 37.07
N ASP A 944 31.81 -29.31 38.31
CA ASP A 944 32.44 -30.56 38.74
C ASP A 944 31.45 -31.54 39.41
N TYR A 945 30.14 -31.26 39.39
CA TYR A 945 29.11 -32.13 39.94
C TYR A 945 28.52 -33.05 38.87
N ASN A 946 28.22 -34.29 39.24
CA ASN A 946 27.74 -35.33 38.34
C ASN A 946 26.74 -36.26 39.06
N PHE A 947 25.44 -36.00 38.92
CA PHE A 947 24.38 -36.82 39.54
C PHE A 947 23.72 -37.75 38.51
N SER A 948 22.97 -38.75 38.99
CA SER A 948 22.29 -39.80 38.21
C SER A 948 21.06 -39.31 37.40
N ASP A 949 20.94 -38.00 37.27
CA ASP A 949 19.97 -37.27 36.48
C ASP A 949 20.62 -36.21 35.57
N PHE A 950 21.94 -36.07 35.55
CA PHE A 950 22.64 -35.05 34.75
C PHE A 950 23.26 -35.65 33.49
N GLY A 951 22.64 -35.37 32.35
CA GLY A 951 23.17 -35.64 31.02
C GLY A 951 23.42 -34.35 30.24
N PHE A 952 23.45 -34.46 28.90
CA PHE A 952 23.63 -33.32 28.01
C PHE A 952 23.24 -33.65 26.56
N ARG A 953 23.10 -32.59 25.77
CA ARG A 953 23.09 -32.62 24.30
C ARG A 953 24.29 -31.89 23.73
N VAL A 954 24.57 -32.12 22.46
CA VAL A 954 25.61 -31.39 21.73
C VAL A 954 25.00 -30.59 20.59
N VAL A 955 25.59 -29.44 20.30
CA VAL A 955 25.33 -28.64 19.11
C VAL A 955 26.59 -28.48 18.27
N CYS A 956 26.40 -28.24 16.98
CA CYS A 956 27.44 -27.69 16.12
C CYS A 956 26.88 -26.54 15.28
N GLY A 957 27.74 -25.57 14.93
CA GLY A 957 27.32 -24.41 14.14
C GLY A 957 26.86 -24.82 12.74
N ALA A 958 25.84 -24.14 12.18
CA ALA A 958 25.37 -24.43 10.83
C ALA A 958 26.23 -23.83 9.71
N GLY A 959 27.33 -23.12 10.01
CA GLY A 959 28.20 -22.48 9.01
C GLY A 959 29.42 -23.31 8.64
N ARG A 960 29.61 -23.54 7.33
CA ARG A 960 30.73 -24.28 6.69
C ARG A 960 31.13 -25.60 7.36
N THR A 961 30.65 -26.70 6.77
CA THR A 961 31.58 -27.81 6.48
C THR A 961 32.76 -27.24 5.68
N LEU A 962 33.97 -27.47 6.17
CA LEU A 962 35.24 -27.10 5.54
C LEU A 962 35.53 -27.96 4.30
#